data_AF-A0A6N7WS57-F1
#
_entry.id   AF-A0A6N7WS57-F1
#
_cell.length_a   1.000
_cell.length_b   1.000
_cell.length_c   1.000
_cell.angle_alpha   90.00
_cell.angle_beta   90.00
_cell.angle_gamma   90.00
#
_symmetry.space_group_name_H-M   'P 1'
#
loop_
_entity.id
_entity.type
_entity.pdbx_description
1 polymer ?
#
loop_
_entity_poly.entity_id
_entity_poly.type
_entity_poly.pdbx_seq_one_letter_code
_entity_poly.pdbx_strand_id
1 'polypeptide(L)'
;MAKIVDISERNLYLKNEDLDDAVSKYLKMTEAGRTRAAEETVPVTGCLGMVTAEPVFAKISSPYYNASAMDGICVKALEIVGVDERSPRVLTLHEDFEFVDTGDVIEEPYNAVVMIEDVVTVDDAHVRIAKPVALWQHVRPIGEDIVAGELIVPAFHKLRAMDIGALLAGGILEVAVLKKPRAGIIPTGTEIVEAGSPMEKGKIIDSNTRMFEALIKEYGGEPARYAPVPDDYAVIKAAIQKAVAENDMVLISAGSSAGTEDYTRALVEELGEVAIHGVAIKPGKPAILGFIEGKPVIGIPGYPVSAYFVFENFVKPVILGMTHQLNVSRPVIKATLSKRLMSTLKYLEFVRMKCGKVGGRFVATPLDRGAGVTMSLVNADGILRVPKNIEGYEAGQEVDIELLRPVEEIENTLVTIGSHDVMIDIMANILHKNKKLVNLSSAHVGSLGGIMAFKKGECHLTPTHLLDEETGVYNIPVIRKYLGGGKAALIKGVKRVQGFMIPKGNPKNIKSIEDLTRDGVTFVNRQRGAGTRVLFDYLLKKKGIDPSQIVGYDRELNTHMMVASAVQSGSCDVGMGVLSAANMMGLDFIPVGDEEYDFIVAQENLEDEKVQAFLEALRGSELREALTELGGYGFDAPGKVVLI
;
A
#
# COMPACT_ATOMS: atom_id res chain seq x y z
N MET A 1 -9.52 -11.81 -45.68
CA MET A 1 -10.70 -12.65 -45.35
C MET A 1 -10.98 -12.47 -43.87
N ALA A 2 -12.09 -11.81 -43.51
CA ALA A 2 -12.51 -11.70 -42.12
C ALA A 2 -12.92 -13.09 -41.62
N LYS A 3 -12.27 -13.60 -40.55
CA LYS A 3 -12.74 -14.79 -39.85
C LYS A 3 -14.12 -14.46 -39.26
N ILE A 4 -15.15 -15.12 -39.77
CA ILE A 4 -16.46 -15.16 -39.11
C ILE A 4 -16.23 -15.96 -37.82
N VAL A 5 -16.20 -15.26 -36.69
CA VAL A 5 -16.07 -15.86 -35.37
C VAL A 5 -17.45 -16.36 -34.95
N ASP A 6 -17.56 -17.67 -34.72
CA ASP A 6 -18.75 -18.30 -34.19
C ASP A 6 -19.00 -17.79 -32.76
N ILE A 7 -20.19 -17.22 -32.53
CA ILE A 7 -20.57 -16.62 -31.23
C ILE A 7 -20.77 -17.70 -30.16
N SER A 8 -20.95 -18.97 -30.57
CA SER A 8 -21.13 -20.11 -29.66
C SER A 8 -19.87 -20.54 -28.91
N GLU A 9 -18.67 -20.18 -29.40
CA GLU A 9 -17.38 -20.45 -28.72
C GLU A 9 -17.05 -19.42 -27.61
N ARG A 10 -17.88 -18.38 -27.42
CA ARG A 10 -17.66 -17.42 -26.33
C ARG A 10 -18.14 -18.00 -24.99
N ASN A 11 -17.20 -18.14 -24.04
CA ASN A 11 -17.47 -18.44 -22.63
C ASN A 11 -18.39 -17.39 -21.99
N LEU A 12 -19.71 -17.60 -22.08
CA LEU A 12 -20.71 -16.74 -21.45
C LEU A 12 -20.84 -17.10 -19.96
N TYR A 13 -20.58 -16.11 -19.09
CA TYR A 13 -20.68 -16.19 -17.63
C TYR A 13 -22.14 -16.36 -17.17
N LEU A 14 -22.63 -17.60 -17.13
CA LEU A 14 -24.05 -17.90 -16.90
C LEU A 14 -24.44 -18.07 -15.42
N LYS A 15 -23.48 -18.11 -14.49
CA LYS A 15 -23.73 -18.16 -13.03
C LYS A 15 -22.76 -17.23 -12.29
N ASN A 16 -23.24 -16.06 -11.89
CA ASN A 16 -22.47 -15.11 -11.05
C ASN A 16 -22.73 -15.45 -9.57
N GLU A 17 -21.83 -16.22 -8.94
CA GLU A 17 -21.89 -16.48 -7.49
C GLU A 17 -21.41 -15.24 -6.70
N ASP A 18 -22.00 -15.01 -5.52
CA ASP A 18 -21.60 -13.94 -4.60
C ASP A 18 -20.19 -14.22 -4.04
N LEU A 19 -19.43 -13.18 -3.70
CA LEU A 19 -18.03 -13.33 -3.31
C LEU A 19 -17.87 -14.16 -2.03
N ASP A 20 -18.62 -13.82 -0.98
CA ASP A 20 -18.44 -14.47 0.32
C ASP A 20 -18.90 -15.93 0.27
N ASP A 21 -19.94 -16.22 -0.52
CA ASP A 21 -20.41 -17.57 -0.82
C ASP A 21 -19.38 -18.35 -1.63
N ALA A 22 -18.80 -17.75 -2.67
CA ALA A 22 -17.77 -18.34 -3.52
C ALA A 22 -16.52 -18.71 -2.71
N VAL A 23 -16.03 -17.80 -1.87
CA VAL A 23 -14.89 -18.04 -0.97
C VAL A 23 -15.21 -19.15 0.02
N SER A 24 -16.37 -19.08 0.69
CA SER A 24 -16.77 -20.08 1.67
C SER A 24 -16.93 -21.48 1.06
N LYS A 25 -17.52 -21.56 -0.14
CA LYS A 25 -17.67 -22.81 -0.89
C LYS A 25 -16.31 -23.35 -1.31
N TYR A 26 -15.44 -22.50 -1.86
CA TYR A 26 -14.12 -22.92 -2.30
C TYR A 26 -13.27 -23.42 -1.12
N LEU A 27 -13.22 -22.70 0.00
CA LEU A 27 -12.49 -23.12 1.20
C LEU A 27 -13.03 -24.41 1.84
N LYS A 28 -14.33 -24.67 1.74
CA LYS A 28 -14.91 -25.97 2.18
C LYS A 28 -14.47 -27.12 1.29
N MET A 29 -14.29 -26.86 -0.01
CA MET A 29 -13.88 -27.86 -1.00
C MET A 29 -12.36 -28.10 -1.01
N THR A 30 -11.54 -27.11 -0.66
CA THR A 30 -10.08 -27.22 -0.68
C THR A 30 -9.48 -28.17 0.35
N GLU A 31 -10.30 -28.79 1.22
CA GLU A 31 -9.85 -29.44 2.45
C GLU A 31 -8.84 -28.61 3.25
N ALA A 32 -8.71 -27.29 3.01
CA ALA A 32 -7.64 -26.46 3.56
C ALA A 32 -7.75 -26.24 5.08
N GLY A 33 -8.74 -26.85 5.74
CA GLY A 33 -8.82 -27.02 7.19
C GLY A 33 -8.65 -28.47 7.69
N ARG A 34 -8.28 -29.42 6.83
CA ARG A 34 -8.11 -30.86 7.10
C ARG A 34 -6.79 -31.42 6.57
N THR A 35 -6.25 -30.90 5.46
CA THR A 35 -4.90 -31.21 4.99
C THR A 35 -3.91 -30.44 5.87
N ARG A 36 -3.44 -31.07 6.94
CA ARG A 36 -2.43 -30.49 7.83
C ARG A 36 -1.20 -30.17 7.00
N ALA A 37 -0.79 -28.90 6.94
CA ALA A 37 0.52 -28.54 6.39
C ALA A 37 1.57 -29.43 7.05
N ALA A 38 2.53 -29.92 6.26
CA ALA A 38 3.59 -30.77 6.79
C ALA A 38 4.29 -30.04 7.95
N GLU A 39 4.73 -30.79 8.95
CA GLU A 39 5.35 -30.21 10.15
C GLU A 39 6.87 -30.24 10.02
N GLU A 40 7.54 -29.28 10.65
CA GLU A 40 8.97 -29.30 10.86
C GLU A 40 9.35 -28.77 12.24
N THR A 41 10.48 -29.26 12.76
CA THR A 41 11.03 -28.79 14.03
C THR A 41 12.10 -27.76 13.75
N VAL A 42 11.99 -26.59 14.37
CA VAL A 42 12.95 -25.48 14.20
C VAL A 42 13.45 -24.99 15.55
N PRO A 43 14.66 -24.41 15.63
CA PRO A 43 15.12 -23.71 16.83
C PRO A 43 14.20 -22.55 17.19
N VAL A 44 13.91 -22.35 18.47
CA VAL A 44 13.08 -21.25 18.98
C VAL A 44 13.66 -19.88 18.61
N THR A 45 14.98 -19.75 18.50
CA THR A 45 15.63 -18.51 18.07
C THR A 45 15.37 -18.13 16.61
N GLY A 46 14.91 -19.08 15.78
CA GLY A 46 14.63 -18.90 14.35
C GLY A 46 13.15 -18.96 13.98
N CYS A 47 12.23 -19.04 14.95
CA CYS A 47 10.82 -19.34 14.70
C CYS A 47 9.89 -18.10 14.60
N LEU A 48 10.44 -16.88 14.62
CA LEU A 48 9.65 -15.65 14.59
C LEU A 48 8.71 -15.62 13.36
N GLY A 49 7.42 -15.41 13.62
CA GLY A 49 6.38 -15.34 12.60
C GLY A 49 5.93 -16.68 12.01
N MET A 50 6.54 -17.81 12.43
CA MET A 50 6.08 -19.15 12.09
C MET A 50 4.86 -19.55 12.93
N VAL A 51 4.15 -20.59 12.50
CA VAL A 51 2.91 -21.04 13.14
C VAL A 51 3.17 -22.37 13.83
N THR A 52 2.86 -22.48 15.13
CA THR A 52 3.02 -23.75 15.88
C THR A 52 2.14 -24.85 15.30
N ALA A 53 2.69 -26.06 15.20
CA ALA A 53 1.94 -27.23 14.73
C ALA A 53 1.12 -27.89 15.85
N GLU A 54 1.58 -27.75 17.10
CA GLU A 54 1.04 -28.37 18.30
C GLU A 54 1.14 -27.39 19.49
N PRO A 55 0.37 -27.59 20.58
CA PRO A 55 0.54 -26.78 21.78
C PRO A 55 1.92 -27.02 22.41
N VAL A 56 2.53 -25.96 22.94
CA VAL A 56 3.84 -26.04 23.58
C VAL A 56 3.71 -25.79 25.07
N PHE A 57 4.18 -26.75 25.86
CA PHE A 57 4.15 -26.72 27.32
C PHE A 57 5.55 -26.51 27.89
N ALA A 58 5.66 -25.79 28.99
CA ALA A 58 6.93 -25.53 29.67
C ALA A 58 7.57 -26.83 30.17
N LYS A 59 8.89 -26.97 29.99
CA LYS A 59 9.69 -28.08 30.52
C LYS A 59 10.28 -27.76 31.89
N ILE A 60 10.55 -26.48 32.15
CA ILE A 60 11.09 -25.98 33.41
C ILE A 60 10.25 -24.81 33.89
N SER A 61 10.26 -24.58 35.20
CA SER A 61 9.67 -23.37 35.77
C SER A 61 10.59 -22.17 35.60
N SER A 62 10.00 -20.98 35.51
CA SER A 62 10.68 -19.68 35.49
C SER A 62 10.15 -18.82 36.65
N PRO A 63 10.99 -18.42 37.63
CA PRO A 63 12.35 -18.92 37.87
C PRO A 63 12.36 -20.41 38.25
N TYR A 64 13.51 -21.07 38.09
CA TYR A 64 13.67 -22.51 38.38
C TYR A 64 13.95 -22.82 39.86
N TYR A 65 14.14 -21.77 40.67
CA TYR A 65 14.39 -21.81 42.10
C TYR A 65 13.76 -20.55 42.74
N ASN A 66 13.68 -20.54 44.07
CA ASN A 66 13.32 -19.31 44.78
C ASN A 66 14.46 -18.31 44.63
N ALA A 67 14.20 -17.16 44.00
CA ALA A 67 15.22 -16.18 43.67
C ALA A 67 15.06 -14.91 44.51
N SER A 68 16.15 -14.19 44.73
CA SER A 68 16.07 -12.86 45.31
C SER A 68 15.35 -11.90 44.35
N ALA A 69 14.38 -11.14 44.86
CA ALA A 69 13.72 -10.09 44.10
C ALA A 69 14.51 -8.78 44.08
N MET A 70 15.47 -8.60 44.99
CA MET A 70 16.19 -7.35 45.25
C MET A 70 17.66 -7.62 45.60
N ASP A 71 18.52 -6.63 45.39
CA ASP A 71 19.89 -6.65 45.92
C ASP A 71 19.83 -6.38 47.44
N GLY A 72 20.61 -7.10 48.25
CA GLY A 72 20.55 -6.96 49.70
C GLY A 72 21.13 -8.13 50.49
N ILE A 73 20.43 -8.51 51.56
CA ILE A 73 20.81 -9.63 52.42
C ILE A 73 19.67 -10.62 52.55
N CYS A 74 19.95 -11.92 52.41
CA CYS A 74 18.98 -12.96 52.72
C CYS A 74 19.07 -13.32 54.22
N VAL A 75 17.92 -13.50 54.86
CA VAL A 75 17.82 -13.65 56.32
C VAL A 75 16.85 -14.77 56.70
N LYS A 76 17.00 -15.29 57.91
CA LYS A 76 16.04 -16.21 58.52
C LYS A 76 14.98 -15.39 59.23
N ALA A 77 13.87 -15.07 58.54
CA ALA A 77 12.87 -14.11 59.02
C ALA A 77 12.32 -14.41 60.43
N LEU A 78 12.17 -15.70 60.78
CA LEU A 78 11.69 -16.12 62.10
C LEU A 78 12.70 -15.92 63.24
N GLU A 79 13.99 -15.85 62.94
CA GLU A 79 15.02 -15.59 63.94
C GLU A 79 15.16 -14.11 64.27
N ILE A 80 14.63 -13.21 63.41
CA ILE A 80 14.74 -11.75 63.50
C ILE A 80 13.40 -11.02 63.78
N VAL A 81 12.45 -11.71 64.42
CA VAL A 81 11.15 -11.13 64.79
C VAL A 81 11.32 -9.98 65.80
N GLY A 82 10.49 -8.94 65.66
CA GLY A 82 10.44 -7.81 66.60
C GLY A 82 11.43 -6.68 66.29
N VAL A 83 12.13 -6.73 65.16
CA VAL A 83 12.98 -5.64 64.67
C VAL A 83 12.11 -4.45 64.21
N ASP A 84 12.41 -3.26 64.72
CA ASP A 84 11.85 -1.99 64.28
C ASP A 84 12.85 -0.84 64.52
N GLU A 85 12.47 0.40 64.21
CA GLU A 85 13.35 1.57 64.35
C GLU A 85 13.81 1.81 65.79
N ARG A 86 13.01 1.39 66.78
CA ARG A 86 13.31 1.53 68.21
C ARG A 86 14.11 0.36 68.74
N SER A 87 14.02 -0.81 68.09
CA SER A 87 14.69 -2.05 68.44
C SER A 87 15.46 -2.60 67.22
N PRO A 88 16.48 -1.88 66.71
CA PRO A 88 17.25 -2.37 65.57
C PRO A 88 18.10 -3.58 65.99
N ARG A 89 18.39 -4.46 65.05
CA ARG A 89 19.19 -5.66 65.28
C ARG A 89 20.44 -5.65 64.42
N VAL A 90 21.56 -5.99 65.06
CA VAL A 90 22.81 -6.27 64.38
C VAL A 90 22.83 -7.75 64.05
N LEU A 91 23.15 -8.08 62.80
CA LEU A 91 23.23 -9.41 62.24
C LEU A 91 24.68 -9.69 61.86
N THR A 92 25.12 -10.94 62.03
CA THR A 92 26.48 -11.39 61.72
C THR A 92 26.51 -12.15 60.39
N LEU A 93 27.45 -11.79 59.52
CA LEU A 93 27.66 -12.40 58.22
C LEU A 93 28.02 -13.89 58.38
N HIS A 94 27.47 -14.75 57.51
CA HIS A 94 27.60 -16.21 57.55
C HIS A 94 26.93 -16.91 58.74
N GLU A 95 26.27 -16.18 59.64
CA GLU A 95 25.50 -16.73 60.76
C GLU A 95 24.00 -16.40 60.64
N ASP A 96 23.71 -15.10 60.52
CA ASP A 96 22.35 -14.56 60.44
C ASP A 96 21.92 -14.26 59.00
N PHE A 97 22.88 -13.90 58.14
CA PHE A 97 22.61 -13.44 56.77
C PHE A 97 23.74 -13.77 55.79
N GLU A 98 23.40 -13.77 54.50
CA GLU A 98 24.35 -13.70 53.38
C GLU A 98 23.97 -12.54 52.45
N PHE A 99 24.95 -11.98 51.74
CA PHE A 99 24.66 -11.03 50.66
C PHE A 99 24.09 -11.75 49.45
N VAL A 100 23.09 -11.14 48.82
CA VAL A 100 22.46 -11.63 47.60
C VAL A 100 22.20 -10.47 46.65
N ASP A 101 22.43 -10.71 45.37
CA ASP A 101 21.98 -9.84 44.30
C ASP A 101 20.63 -10.32 43.74
N THR A 102 19.96 -9.46 42.99
CA THR A 102 18.69 -9.77 42.33
C THR A 102 18.87 -10.95 41.39
N GLY A 103 18.07 -11.99 41.58
CA GLY A 103 18.16 -13.24 40.82
C GLY A 103 18.99 -14.34 41.49
N ASP A 104 19.74 -14.04 42.56
CA ASP A 104 20.48 -15.06 43.29
C ASP A 104 19.55 -16.08 43.97
N VAL A 105 20.06 -17.30 44.18
CA VAL A 105 19.30 -18.39 44.78
C VAL A 105 19.07 -18.13 46.27
N ILE A 106 17.82 -18.29 46.72
CA ILE A 106 17.42 -18.29 48.12
C ILE A 106 17.14 -19.73 48.55
N GLU A 107 18.06 -20.30 49.32
CA GLU A 107 17.98 -21.66 49.85
C GLU A 107 17.77 -21.67 51.37
N GLU A 108 17.30 -22.81 51.90
CA GLU A 108 17.21 -23.02 53.34
C GLU A 108 18.59 -22.82 54.00
N PRO A 109 18.65 -22.17 55.18
CA PRO A 109 17.52 -21.77 56.03
C PRO A 109 16.95 -20.37 55.74
N TYR A 110 17.46 -19.63 54.75
CA TYR A 110 17.02 -18.26 54.44
C TYR A 110 15.64 -18.26 53.78
N ASN A 111 14.80 -17.31 54.17
CA ASN A 111 13.40 -17.27 53.72
C ASN A 111 12.83 -15.85 53.63
N ALA A 112 13.68 -14.83 53.55
CA ALA A 112 13.32 -13.46 53.21
C ALA A 112 14.58 -12.70 52.75
N VAL A 113 14.39 -11.64 51.97
CA VAL A 113 15.45 -10.71 51.57
C VAL A 113 15.12 -9.32 52.10
N VAL A 114 16.12 -8.67 52.68
CA VAL A 114 16.07 -7.25 53.07
C VAL A 114 16.86 -6.47 52.02
N MET A 115 16.22 -5.46 51.41
CA MET A 115 16.85 -4.62 50.39
C MET A 115 18.10 -3.93 50.95
N ILE A 116 19.14 -3.78 50.12
CA ILE A 116 20.41 -3.20 50.53
C ILE A 116 20.24 -1.77 51.10
N GLU A 117 19.26 -1.01 50.61
CA GLU A 117 18.94 0.33 51.12
C GLU A 117 18.46 0.34 52.58
N ASP A 118 17.93 -0.79 53.05
CA ASP A 118 17.43 -0.97 54.41
C ASP A 118 18.48 -1.62 55.34
N VAL A 119 19.68 -1.88 54.82
CA VAL A 119 20.81 -2.48 55.53
C VAL A 119 21.86 -1.39 55.81
N VAL A 120 22.24 -1.22 57.08
CA VAL A 120 23.31 -0.29 57.47
C VAL A 120 24.55 -1.09 57.87
N THR A 121 25.62 -0.98 57.11
CA THR A 121 26.91 -1.62 57.45
C THR A 121 27.45 -1.06 58.77
N VAL A 122 27.79 -1.94 59.69
CA VAL A 122 28.44 -1.58 60.97
C VAL A 122 29.95 -1.75 60.85
N ASP A 123 30.38 -2.89 60.32
CA ASP A 123 31.76 -3.23 59.97
C ASP A 123 31.79 -4.35 58.91
N ASP A 124 32.95 -4.97 58.67
CA ASP A 124 33.14 -5.99 57.64
C ASP A 124 32.35 -7.30 57.88
N ALA A 125 31.94 -7.58 59.13
CA ALA A 125 31.24 -8.81 59.51
C ALA A 125 29.81 -8.56 60.00
N HIS A 126 29.41 -7.30 60.22
CA HIS A 126 28.14 -6.97 60.86
C HIS A 126 27.34 -5.93 60.08
N VAL A 127 26.03 -6.18 59.97
CA VAL A 127 25.07 -5.24 59.42
C VAL A 127 23.94 -4.99 60.41
N ARG A 128 23.32 -3.82 60.32
CA ARG A 128 22.20 -3.44 61.17
C ARG A 128 20.95 -3.23 60.33
N ILE A 129 19.88 -3.92 60.72
CA ILE A 129 18.54 -3.73 60.18
C ILE A 129 17.63 -3.07 61.23
N ALA A 130 16.70 -2.25 60.78
CA ALA A 130 15.78 -1.50 61.63
C ALA A 130 14.32 -1.55 61.14
N LYS A 131 14.03 -2.38 60.14
CA LYS A 131 12.68 -2.60 59.63
C LYS A 131 12.24 -4.04 59.91
N PRO A 132 10.94 -4.27 60.17
CA PRO A 132 10.39 -5.61 60.24
C PRO A 132 10.57 -6.35 58.91
N VAL A 133 10.84 -7.65 58.97
CA VAL A 133 10.99 -8.52 57.80
C VAL A 133 9.92 -9.60 57.84
N ALA A 134 9.07 -9.65 56.81
CA ALA A 134 8.04 -10.69 56.69
C ALA A 134 8.61 -11.97 56.07
N LEU A 135 7.97 -13.11 56.38
CA LEU A 135 8.32 -14.39 55.76
C LEU A 135 8.07 -14.33 54.25
N TRP A 136 9.03 -14.83 53.46
CA TRP A 136 9.08 -14.79 51.99
C TRP A 136 9.08 -13.39 51.38
N GLN A 137 9.38 -12.36 52.17
CA GLN A 137 9.52 -11.00 51.67
C GLN A 137 10.65 -10.92 50.63
N HIS A 138 10.36 -10.28 49.50
CA HIS A 138 11.30 -10.09 48.39
C HIS A 138 11.94 -11.39 47.89
N VAL A 139 11.25 -12.52 48.04
CA VAL A 139 11.61 -13.79 47.41
C VAL A 139 10.65 -14.02 46.26
N ARG A 140 11.20 -14.20 45.05
CA ARG A 140 10.48 -14.64 43.87
C ARG A 140 10.33 -16.17 43.93
N PRO A 141 9.12 -16.72 44.11
CA PRO A 141 8.97 -18.16 44.25
C PRO A 141 9.27 -18.88 42.92
N ILE A 142 9.68 -20.15 43.01
CA ILE A 142 9.80 -21.02 41.84
C ILE A 142 8.51 -21.00 41.01
N GLY A 143 8.64 -20.76 39.71
CA GLY A 143 7.51 -20.71 38.78
C GLY A 143 6.55 -19.54 38.96
N GLU A 144 6.99 -18.43 39.58
CA GLU A 144 6.23 -17.18 39.65
C GLU A 144 5.70 -16.71 38.28
N ASP A 145 6.51 -16.90 37.22
CA ASP A 145 6.19 -16.51 35.85
C ASP A 145 5.61 -17.68 35.04
N ILE A 146 6.32 -18.81 35.00
CA ILE A 146 5.92 -20.02 34.26
C ILE A 146 6.13 -21.25 35.13
N VAL A 147 5.13 -22.12 35.23
CA VAL A 147 5.28 -23.41 35.93
C VAL A 147 5.54 -24.53 34.92
N ALA A 148 6.46 -25.44 35.24
CA ALA A 148 6.67 -26.64 34.42
C ALA A 148 5.35 -27.40 34.17
N GLY A 149 5.10 -27.75 32.91
CA GLY A 149 3.84 -28.37 32.45
C GLY A 149 2.73 -27.39 32.07
N GLU A 150 2.90 -26.08 32.30
CA GLU A 150 1.96 -25.05 31.90
C GLU A 150 2.00 -24.78 30.39
N LEU A 151 0.86 -24.44 29.81
CA LEU A 151 0.75 -24.09 28.38
C LEU A 151 1.39 -22.71 28.15
N ILE A 152 2.41 -22.65 27.28
CA ILE A 152 3.03 -21.39 26.87
C ILE A 152 2.28 -20.81 25.66
N VAL A 153 2.11 -21.61 24.61
CA VAL A 153 1.39 -21.22 23.39
C VAL A 153 0.53 -22.38 22.87
N PRO A 154 -0.69 -22.12 22.38
CA PRO A 154 -1.53 -23.15 21.78
C PRO A 154 -0.99 -23.59 20.40
N ALA A 155 -1.57 -24.66 19.85
CA ALA A 155 -1.39 -25.01 18.44
C ALA A 155 -1.92 -23.88 17.53
N PHE A 156 -1.35 -23.78 16.33
CA PHE A 156 -1.71 -22.81 15.31
C PHE A 156 -1.51 -21.35 15.71
N HIS A 157 -0.66 -21.12 16.71
CA HIS A 157 -0.28 -19.80 17.18
C HIS A 157 0.85 -19.24 16.32
N LYS A 158 0.65 -18.03 15.78
CA LYS A 158 1.71 -17.31 15.06
C LYS A 158 2.67 -16.68 16.07
N LEU A 159 3.90 -17.20 16.12
CA LEU A 159 4.90 -16.85 17.11
C LEU A 159 5.37 -15.39 16.97
N ARG A 160 5.30 -14.65 18.08
CA ARG A 160 5.74 -13.26 18.25
C ARG A 160 7.04 -13.21 19.05
N ALA A 161 7.63 -12.02 19.13
CA ALA A 161 8.86 -11.79 19.89
C ALA A 161 8.74 -12.22 21.37
N MET A 162 7.63 -11.90 22.04
CA MET A 162 7.42 -12.27 23.45
C MET A 162 7.27 -13.78 23.64
N ASP A 163 6.66 -14.46 22.67
CA ASP A 163 6.45 -15.90 22.74
C ASP A 163 7.80 -16.64 22.68
N ILE A 164 8.78 -16.13 21.92
CA ILE A 164 10.15 -16.66 21.89
C ILE A 164 10.82 -16.55 23.26
N GLY A 165 10.67 -15.42 23.95
CA GLY A 165 11.19 -15.23 25.31
C GLY A 165 10.58 -16.22 26.30
N ALA A 166 9.26 -16.36 26.28
CA ALA A 166 8.54 -17.29 27.15
C ALA A 166 8.89 -18.76 26.87
N LEU A 167 9.02 -19.16 25.60
CA LEU A 167 9.44 -20.50 25.20
C LEU A 167 10.83 -20.83 25.77
N LEU A 168 11.80 -19.92 25.62
CA LEU A 168 13.15 -20.12 26.15
C LEU A 168 13.17 -20.15 27.68
N ALA A 169 12.43 -19.25 28.34
CA ALA A 169 12.29 -19.24 29.80
C ALA A 169 11.66 -20.54 30.33
N GLY A 170 10.69 -21.11 29.60
CA GLY A 170 10.10 -22.42 29.86
C GLY A 170 10.98 -23.62 29.44
N GLY A 171 12.23 -23.40 29.00
CA GLY A 171 13.19 -24.46 28.65
C GLY A 171 12.95 -25.11 27.28
N ILE A 172 12.25 -24.43 26.39
CA ILE A 172 11.98 -24.90 25.02
C ILE A 172 13.04 -24.34 24.07
N LEU A 173 13.84 -25.23 23.50
CA LEU A 173 14.90 -24.87 22.55
C LEU A 173 14.49 -25.07 21.09
N GLU A 174 13.53 -25.96 20.86
CA GLU A 174 13.00 -26.30 19.55
C GLU A 174 11.47 -26.39 19.62
N VAL A 175 10.80 -25.99 18.54
CA VAL A 175 9.34 -25.97 18.43
C VAL A 175 8.92 -26.62 17.11
N ALA A 176 7.88 -27.45 17.17
CA ALA A 176 7.22 -27.97 15.98
C ALA A 176 6.34 -26.87 15.36
N VAL A 177 6.60 -26.53 14.11
CA VAL A 177 5.90 -25.52 13.33
C VAL A 177 5.33 -26.12 12.06
N LEU A 178 4.30 -25.48 11.51
CA LEU A 178 3.80 -25.79 10.19
C LEU A 178 4.81 -25.31 9.14
N LYS A 179 5.15 -26.18 8.18
CA LYS A 179 5.85 -25.79 6.96
C LYS A 179 4.98 -24.81 6.19
N LYS A 180 5.66 -23.86 5.54
CA LYS A 180 4.99 -22.89 4.67
C LYS A 180 4.33 -23.63 3.50
N PRO A 181 3.04 -23.39 3.20
CA PRO A 181 2.40 -24.01 2.04
C PRO A 181 3.08 -23.53 0.77
N ARG A 182 3.49 -24.47 -0.07
CA ARG A 182 4.21 -24.19 -1.31
C ARG A 182 3.22 -23.88 -2.42
N ALA A 183 3.38 -22.75 -3.10
CA ALA A 183 2.47 -22.28 -4.13
C ALA A 183 3.18 -22.18 -5.48
N GLY A 184 2.84 -23.07 -6.41
CA GLY A 184 3.35 -23.08 -7.78
C GLY A 184 2.73 -21.93 -8.59
N ILE A 185 3.53 -21.15 -9.30
CA ILE A 185 3.05 -19.98 -10.07
C ILE A 185 3.46 -20.15 -11.53
N ILE A 186 2.48 -20.29 -12.42
CA ILE A 186 2.69 -20.47 -13.86
C ILE A 186 2.28 -19.19 -14.58
N PRO A 187 3.24 -18.37 -15.05
CA PRO A 187 2.94 -17.32 -16.00
C PRO A 187 2.61 -17.93 -17.35
N THR A 188 1.49 -17.57 -17.97
CA THR A 188 1.18 -17.97 -19.34
C THR A 188 1.05 -16.74 -20.23
N GLY A 189 1.42 -16.88 -21.50
CA GLY A 189 1.29 -15.85 -22.51
C GLY A 189 2.50 -15.79 -23.42
N THR A 190 2.27 -15.85 -24.73
CA THR A 190 3.33 -15.79 -25.75
C THR A 190 4.03 -14.42 -25.79
N GLU A 191 3.36 -13.38 -25.30
CA GLU A 191 3.87 -12.03 -25.11
C GLU A 191 4.72 -11.85 -23.84
N ILE A 192 4.62 -12.76 -22.87
CA ILE A 192 5.19 -12.58 -21.53
C ILE A 192 6.69 -12.86 -21.54
N VAL A 193 7.48 -11.94 -20.98
CA VAL A 193 8.95 -12.03 -20.86
C VAL A 193 9.43 -11.74 -19.45
N GLU A 194 10.61 -12.27 -19.12
CA GLU A 194 11.29 -11.97 -17.85
C GLU A 194 11.76 -10.51 -17.77
N ALA A 195 11.75 -9.95 -16.56
CA ALA A 195 12.34 -8.65 -16.29
C ALA A 195 13.84 -8.63 -16.66
N GLY A 196 14.30 -7.55 -17.28
CA GLY A 196 15.67 -7.42 -17.79
C GLY A 196 15.86 -7.92 -19.23
N SER A 197 14.87 -8.59 -19.81
CA SER A 197 14.88 -8.92 -21.25
C SER A 197 14.76 -7.63 -22.10
N PRO A 198 15.36 -7.58 -23.30
CA PRO A 198 15.13 -6.49 -24.24
C PRO A 198 13.64 -6.32 -24.56
N MET A 199 13.15 -5.08 -24.50
CA MET A 199 11.76 -4.79 -24.80
C MET A 199 11.52 -4.69 -26.30
N GLU A 200 10.72 -5.61 -26.82
CA GLU A 200 10.25 -5.62 -28.20
C GLU A 200 8.76 -5.25 -28.26
N LYS A 201 8.32 -4.73 -29.41
CA LYS A 201 6.91 -4.41 -29.62
C LYS A 201 6.06 -5.68 -29.51
N GLY A 202 5.07 -5.64 -28.63
CA GLY A 202 4.18 -6.78 -28.38
C GLY A 202 4.68 -7.74 -27.30
N LYS A 203 5.81 -7.46 -26.64
CA LYS A 203 6.25 -8.16 -25.42
C LYS A 203 5.85 -7.39 -24.16
N ILE A 204 5.53 -8.12 -23.10
CA ILE A 204 5.08 -7.59 -21.81
C ILE A 204 5.93 -8.22 -20.70
N ILE A 205 6.47 -7.40 -19.80
CA ILE A 205 7.21 -7.89 -18.63
C ILE A 205 6.24 -8.54 -17.65
N ASP A 206 6.58 -9.74 -17.20
CA ASP A 206 5.83 -10.44 -16.16
C ASP A 206 5.95 -9.74 -14.80
N SER A 207 4.98 -8.88 -14.49
CA SER A 207 4.89 -8.17 -13.22
C SER A 207 3.89 -8.80 -12.25
N ASN A 208 2.85 -9.48 -12.75
CA ASN A 208 1.80 -10.05 -11.92
C ASN A 208 2.31 -11.23 -11.08
N THR A 209 3.05 -12.16 -11.69
CA THR A 209 3.51 -13.33 -10.93
C THR A 209 4.58 -12.95 -9.92
N ARG A 210 5.35 -11.88 -10.17
CA ARG A 210 6.26 -11.28 -9.18
C ARG A 210 5.52 -10.66 -8.01
N MET A 211 4.38 -10.00 -8.26
CA MET A 211 3.48 -9.55 -7.21
C MET A 211 2.93 -10.74 -6.40
N PHE A 212 2.58 -11.86 -7.05
CA PHE A 212 2.12 -13.07 -6.35
C PHE A 212 3.23 -13.66 -5.46
N GLU A 213 4.47 -13.75 -5.93
CA GLU A 213 5.60 -14.23 -5.11
C GLU A 213 5.73 -13.44 -3.80
N ALA A 214 5.60 -12.11 -3.87
CA ALA A 214 5.67 -11.24 -2.71
C ALA A 214 4.47 -11.46 -1.76
N LEU A 215 3.25 -11.48 -2.30
CA LEU A 215 2.04 -11.66 -1.49
C LEU A 215 1.97 -13.06 -0.84
N ILE A 216 2.43 -14.11 -1.53
CA ILE A 216 2.52 -15.46 -0.94
C ILE A 216 3.43 -15.45 0.28
N LYS A 217 4.61 -14.82 0.18
CA LYS A 217 5.54 -14.69 1.32
C LYS A 217 4.93 -13.87 2.46
N GLU A 218 4.27 -12.76 2.13
CA GLU A 218 3.60 -11.89 3.10
C GLU A 218 2.55 -12.66 3.93
N TYR A 219 1.78 -13.54 3.27
CA TYR A 219 0.74 -14.34 3.91
C TYR A 219 1.25 -15.68 4.49
N GLY A 220 2.56 -15.92 4.50
CA GLY A 220 3.17 -17.06 5.17
C GLY A 220 3.34 -18.33 4.32
N GLY A 221 3.16 -18.23 3.00
CA GLY A 221 3.45 -19.31 2.05
C GLY A 221 4.86 -19.24 1.46
N GLU A 222 5.20 -20.25 0.66
CA GLU A 222 6.45 -20.34 -0.10
C GLU A 222 6.18 -20.35 -1.62
N PRO A 223 6.58 -19.33 -2.37
CA PRO A 223 6.31 -19.29 -3.80
C PRO A 223 7.30 -20.14 -4.60
N ALA A 224 6.78 -20.86 -5.60
CA ALA A 224 7.56 -21.60 -6.58
C ALA A 224 7.18 -21.14 -8.00
N ARG A 225 7.84 -20.10 -8.50
CA ARG A 225 7.56 -19.52 -9.82
C ARG A 225 8.25 -20.30 -10.93
N TYR A 226 7.48 -20.69 -11.94
CA TYR A 226 7.97 -21.32 -13.18
C TYR A 226 8.33 -20.27 -14.24
N ALA A 227 9.07 -20.70 -15.26
CA ALA A 227 9.33 -19.85 -16.43
C ALA A 227 8.02 -19.58 -17.22
N PRO A 228 7.90 -18.44 -17.91
CA PRO A 228 6.74 -18.15 -18.75
C PRO A 228 6.47 -19.26 -19.77
N VAL A 229 5.22 -19.70 -19.83
CA VAL A 229 4.74 -20.77 -20.69
C VAL A 229 4.00 -20.15 -21.89
N PRO A 230 4.34 -20.50 -23.14
CA PRO A 230 3.61 -19.99 -24.31
C PRO A 230 2.17 -20.49 -24.34
N ASP A 231 1.30 -19.84 -25.12
CA ASP A 231 -0.12 -20.21 -25.26
C ASP A 231 -0.32 -21.46 -26.12
N ASP A 232 0.20 -22.58 -25.64
CA ASP A 232 0.05 -23.90 -26.23
C ASP A 232 -0.60 -24.86 -25.23
N TYR A 233 -1.69 -25.49 -25.66
CA TYR A 233 -2.50 -26.38 -24.82
C TYR A 233 -1.68 -27.49 -24.16
N ALA A 234 -0.82 -28.17 -24.92
CA ALA A 234 -0.06 -29.32 -24.44
C ALA A 234 1.07 -28.87 -23.50
N VAL A 235 1.72 -27.74 -23.79
CA VAL A 235 2.77 -27.19 -22.94
C VAL A 235 2.19 -26.68 -21.62
N ILE A 236 1.08 -25.95 -21.63
CA ILE A 236 0.40 -25.48 -20.42
C ILE A 236 -0.09 -26.68 -19.59
N LYS A 237 -0.66 -27.71 -20.23
CA LYS A 237 -1.08 -28.94 -19.55
C LYS A 237 0.08 -29.59 -18.78
N ALA A 238 1.21 -29.79 -19.44
CA ALA A 238 2.40 -30.39 -18.82
C ALA A 238 2.93 -29.52 -17.66
N ALA A 239 2.90 -28.19 -17.80
CA ALA A 239 3.29 -27.26 -16.74
C ALA A 239 2.35 -27.35 -15.52
N ILE A 240 1.03 -27.42 -15.74
CA ILE A 240 0.05 -27.59 -14.67
C ILE A 240 0.28 -28.91 -13.93
N GLN A 241 0.42 -30.03 -14.65
CA GLN A 241 0.67 -31.34 -14.03
C GLN A 241 1.96 -31.34 -13.19
N LYS A 242 3.04 -30.74 -13.70
CA LYS A 242 4.29 -30.57 -12.96
C LYS A 242 4.09 -29.73 -11.70
N ALA A 243 3.41 -28.59 -11.82
CA ALA A 243 3.19 -27.70 -10.69
C ALA A 243 2.31 -28.33 -9.60
N VAL A 244 1.29 -29.09 -9.98
CA VAL A 244 0.44 -29.84 -9.04
C VAL A 244 1.25 -30.90 -8.30
N ALA A 245 2.16 -31.61 -8.97
CA ALA A 245 3.01 -32.61 -8.32
C ALA A 245 3.97 -31.99 -7.29
N GLU A 246 4.52 -30.81 -7.56
CA GLU A 246 5.59 -30.19 -6.77
C GLU A 246 5.10 -29.27 -5.63
N ASN A 247 3.83 -28.84 -5.62
CA ASN A 247 3.33 -27.78 -4.74
C ASN A 247 2.02 -28.16 -4.04
N ASP A 248 1.61 -27.39 -3.04
CA ASP A 248 0.35 -27.58 -2.29
C ASP A 248 -0.83 -26.83 -2.94
N MET A 249 -0.53 -25.79 -3.72
CA MET A 249 -1.49 -25.07 -4.57
C MET A 249 -0.83 -24.58 -5.87
N VAL A 250 -1.64 -24.30 -6.89
CA VAL A 250 -1.15 -23.78 -8.18
C VAL A 250 -1.93 -22.55 -8.61
N LEU A 251 -1.20 -21.49 -8.99
CA LEU A 251 -1.72 -20.26 -9.56
C LEU A 251 -1.34 -20.19 -11.03
N ILE A 252 -2.32 -19.99 -11.90
CA ILE A 252 -2.12 -19.84 -13.34
C ILE A 252 -2.42 -18.39 -13.68
N SER A 253 -1.40 -17.60 -14.02
CA SER A 253 -1.57 -16.21 -14.45
C SER A 253 -1.87 -16.18 -15.94
N ALA A 254 -3.15 -16.29 -16.29
CA ALA A 254 -3.63 -16.41 -17.67
C ALA A 254 -4.23 -15.10 -18.20
N GLY A 255 -4.32 -14.97 -19.53
CA GLY A 255 -4.90 -13.82 -20.20
C GLY A 255 -6.35 -13.52 -19.79
N SER A 256 -6.91 -12.40 -20.27
CA SER A 256 -8.33 -12.11 -20.03
C SER A 256 -9.18 -13.14 -20.78
N SER A 257 -9.89 -14.00 -20.04
CA SER A 257 -10.75 -15.15 -20.46
C SER A 257 -11.85 -14.92 -21.51
N ALA A 258 -11.76 -13.85 -22.30
CA ALA A 258 -12.58 -13.57 -23.47
C ALA A 258 -11.83 -13.77 -24.81
N GLY A 259 -10.55 -14.15 -24.77
CA GLY A 259 -9.76 -14.51 -25.95
C GLY A 259 -9.98 -15.96 -26.37
N THR A 260 -9.81 -16.27 -27.66
CA THR A 260 -9.91 -17.62 -28.24
C THR A 260 -8.82 -18.60 -27.77
N GLU A 261 -7.84 -18.13 -26.99
CA GLU A 261 -6.63 -18.87 -26.59
C GLU A 261 -6.51 -19.06 -25.06
N ASP A 262 -7.56 -18.78 -24.28
CA ASP A 262 -7.55 -19.10 -22.84
C ASP A 262 -7.95 -20.55 -22.59
N TYR A 263 -6.94 -21.42 -22.50
CA TYR A 263 -7.10 -22.85 -22.24
C TYR A 263 -7.27 -23.20 -20.76
N THR A 264 -7.14 -22.24 -19.84
CA THR A 264 -7.06 -22.48 -18.39
C THR A 264 -8.25 -23.28 -17.88
N ARG A 265 -9.47 -22.89 -18.26
CA ARG A 265 -10.69 -23.57 -17.82
C ARG A 265 -10.73 -25.02 -18.30
N ALA A 266 -10.53 -25.23 -19.60
CA ALA A 266 -10.60 -26.55 -20.21
C ALA A 266 -9.56 -27.50 -19.60
N LEU A 267 -8.34 -27.00 -19.35
CA LEU A 267 -7.28 -27.77 -18.72
C LEU A 267 -7.58 -28.13 -17.27
N VAL A 268 -8.18 -27.22 -16.48
CA VAL A 268 -8.60 -27.53 -15.10
C VAL A 268 -9.78 -28.51 -15.10
N GLU A 269 -10.74 -28.38 -16.01
CA GLU A 269 -11.85 -29.35 -16.17
C GLU A 269 -11.36 -30.73 -16.64
N GLU A 270 -10.33 -30.79 -17.48
CA GLU A 270 -9.76 -32.06 -17.97
C GLU A 270 -8.93 -32.76 -16.90
N LEU A 271 -8.10 -32.01 -16.16
CA LEU A 271 -7.18 -32.57 -15.17
C LEU A 271 -7.83 -32.79 -13.79
N GLY A 272 -8.97 -32.17 -13.53
CA GLY A 272 -9.64 -32.25 -12.23
C GLY A 272 -11.07 -31.69 -12.26
N GLU A 273 -11.38 -30.76 -11.36
CA GLU A 273 -12.72 -30.20 -11.19
C GLU A 273 -12.69 -28.67 -11.16
N VAL A 274 -13.57 -28.02 -11.93
CA VAL A 274 -13.82 -26.57 -11.81
C VAL A 274 -15.00 -26.34 -10.87
N ALA A 275 -14.72 -25.72 -9.71
CA ALA A 275 -15.71 -25.41 -8.71
C ALA A 275 -16.49 -24.11 -9.02
N ILE A 276 -15.77 -23.10 -9.53
CA ILE A 276 -16.32 -21.78 -9.85
C ILE A 276 -15.66 -21.26 -11.12
N HIS A 277 -16.49 -20.80 -12.06
CA HIS A 277 -16.05 -20.17 -13.30
C HIS A 277 -16.68 -18.79 -13.40
N GLY A 278 -15.87 -17.79 -13.06
CA GLY A 278 -16.28 -16.40 -12.98
C GLY A 278 -16.97 -16.05 -11.66
N VAL A 279 -16.63 -14.87 -11.16
CA VAL A 279 -17.06 -14.36 -9.86
C VAL A 279 -17.72 -13.00 -10.03
N ALA A 280 -18.72 -12.70 -9.20
CA ALA A 280 -19.50 -11.46 -9.29
C ALA A 280 -18.75 -10.23 -8.76
N ILE A 281 -17.46 -10.09 -9.07
CA ILE A 281 -16.59 -8.98 -8.65
C ILE A 281 -16.06 -8.17 -9.83
N LYS A 282 -15.71 -6.91 -9.56
CA LYS A 282 -15.10 -6.01 -10.52
C LYS A 282 -13.99 -5.19 -9.86
N PRO A 283 -12.76 -5.21 -10.37
CA PRO A 283 -12.23 -6.09 -11.42
C PRO A 283 -12.02 -7.54 -10.91
N GLY A 284 -11.66 -8.48 -11.79
CA GLY A 284 -11.41 -9.88 -11.41
C GLY A 284 -12.48 -10.90 -11.85
N LYS A 285 -13.54 -10.47 -12.54
CA LYS A 285 -14.64 -11.33 -13.02
C LYS A 285 -14.20 -12.68 -13.61
N PRO A 286 -13.17 -12.80 -14.46
CA PRO A 286 -12.85 -14.05 -15.16
C PRO A 286 -12.12 -15.12 -14.35
N ALA A 287 -12.00 -14.99 -13.02
CA ALA A 287 -11.26 -15.96 -12.22
C ALA A 287 -11.85 -17.38 -12.35
N ILE A 288 -10.97 -18.37 -12.38
CA ILE A 288 -11.33 -19.80 -12.41
C ILE A 288 -10.83 -20.42 -11.11
N LEU A 289 -11.71 -21.08 -10.37
CA LEU A 289 -11.38 -21.77 -9.13
C LEU A 289 -11.66 -23.25 -9.31
N GLY A 290 -10.64 -24.08 -9.16
CA GLY A 290 -10.76 -25.52 -9.31
C GLY A 290 -9.78 -26.29 -8.45
N PHE A 291 -9.73 -27.60 -8.71
CA PHE A 291 -8.97 -28.60 -7.98
C PHE A 291 -8.37 -29.60 -8.93
N ILE A 292 -7.12 -29.99 -8.68
CA ILE A 292 -6.46 -31.10 -9.38
C ILE A 292 -5.79 -31.94 -8.30
N GLU A 293 -6.09 -33.24 -8.25
CA GLU A 293 -5.55 -34.16 -7.22
C GLU A 293 -5.77 -33.67 -5.78
N GLY A 294 -6.93 -33.03 -5.52
CA GLY A 294 -7.28 -32.45 -4.21
C GLY A 294 -6.56 -31.13 -3.87
N LYS A 295 -5.67 -30.65 -4.74
CA LYS A 295 -4.91 -29.40 -4.54
C LYS A 295 -5.62 -28.21 -5.18
N PRO A 296 -5.67 -27.04 -4.53
CA PRO A 296 -6.30 -25.85 -5.10
C PRO A 296 -5.57 -25.36 -6.36
N VAL A 297 -6.31 -25.11 -7.44
CA VAL A 297 -5.82 -24.54 -8.68
C VAL A 297 -6.64 -23.30 -9.04
N ILE A 298 -5.97 -22.16 -9.19
CA ILE A 298 -6.61 -20.85 -9.35
C ILE A 298 -6.10 -20.20 -10.64
N GLY A 299 -7.01 -20.01 -11.60
CA GLY A 299 -6.79 -19.20 -12.81
C GLY A 299 -7.02 -17.73 -12.52
N ILE A 300 -5.96 -16.93 -12.63
CA ILE A 300 -5.95 -15.50 -12.29
C ILE A 300 -5.85 -14.66 -13.58
N PRO A 301 -6.72 -13.65 -13.78
CA PRO A 301 -6.70 -12.81 -14.98
C PRO A 301 -5.43 -11.95 -15.12
N GLY A 302 -4.96 -11.76 -16.36
CA GLY A 302 -3.68 -11.09 -16.66
C GLY A 302 -3.65 -9.57 -16.45
N TYR A 303 -4.78 -8.92 -16.20
CA TYR A 303 -4.78 -7.51 -15.82
C TYR A 303 -4.32 -7.33 -14.36
N PRO A 304 -3.27 -6.54 -14.06
CA PRO A 304 -2.66 -6.45 -12.73
C PRO A 304 -3.63 -6.18 -11.58
N VAL A 305 -4.60 -5.29 -11.77
CA VAL A 305 -5.57 -4.96 -10.72
C VAL A 305 -6.57 -6.10 -10.53
N SER A 306 -7.01 -6.74 -11.62
CA SER A 306 -7.84 -7.96 -11.54
C SER A 306 -7.09 -9.05 -10.80
N ALA A 307 -5.82 -9.26 -11.14
CA ALA A 307 -4.94 -10.23 -10.52
C ALA A 307 -4.82 -10.01 -9.01
N TYR A 308 -4.58 -8.76 -8.59
CA TYR A 308 -4.51 -8.40 -7.17
C TYR A 308 -5.80 -8.75 -6.41
N PHE A 309 -6.97 -8.33 -6.91
CA PHE A 309 -8.23 -8.61 -6.21
C PHE A 309 -8.60 -10.09 -6.21
N VAL A 310 -8.30 -10.84 -7.28
CA VAL A 310 -8.49 -12.30 -7.27
C VAL A 310 -7.56 -12.95 -6.26
N PHE A 311 -6.30 -12.49 -6.18
CA PHE A 311 -5.35 -12.95 -5.18
C PHE A 311 -5.86 -12.69 -3.75
N GLU A 312 -6.21 -11.43 -3.43
CA GLU A 312 -6.68 -11.03 -2.10
C GLU A 312 -7.95 -11.78 -1.65
N ASN A 313 -8.87 -12.03 -2.58
CA ASN A 313 -10.16 -12.63 -2.24
C ASN A 313 -10.15 -14.17 -2.28
N PHE A 314 -9.27 -14.81 -3.04
CA PHE A 314 -9.29 -16.27 -3.20
C PHE A 314 -7.98 -16.96 -2.81
N VAL A 315 -6.82 -16.42 -3.19
CA VAL A 315 -5.52 -17.03 -2.87
C VAL A 315 -5.17 -16.82 -1.40
N LYS A 316 -5.29 -15.58 -0.91
CA LYS A 316 -4.99 -15.26 0.49
C LYS A 316 -5.79 -16.12 1.48
N PRO A 317 -7.13 -16.27 1.36
CA PRO A 317 -7.87 -17.13 2.28
C PRO A 317 -7.46 -18.61 2.22
N VAL A 318 -7.00 -19.12 1.07
CA VAL A 318 -6.50 -20.50 0.97
C VAL A 318 -5.20 -20.66 1.74
N ILE A 319 -4.23 -19.74 1.57
CA ILE A 319 -2.96 -19.75 2.32
C ILE A 319 -3.22 -19.64 3.83
N LEU A 320 -4.09 -18.73 4.24
CA LEU A 320 -4.46 -18.56 5.64
C LEU A 320 -5.18 -19.80 6.19
N GLY A 321 -6.04 -20.44 5.41
CA GLY A 321 -6.68 -21.71 5.74
C GLY A 321 -5.65 -22.81 6.01
N MET A 322 -4.73 -23.03 5.07
CA MET A 322 -3.66 -24.05 5.18
C MET A 322 -2.74 -23.83 6.40
N THR A 323 -2.65 -22.60 6.89
CA THR A 323 -1.84 -22.23 8.06
C THR A 323 -2.69 -21.99 9.32
N HIS A 324 -3.98 -22.31 9.28
CA HIS A 324 -4.95 -22.12 10.38
C HIS A 324 -5.01 -20.68 10.92
N GLN A 325 -4.74 -19.69 10.07
CA GLN A 325 -4.77 -18.28 10.43
C GLN A 325 -6.10 -17.63 10.05
N LEU A 326 -6.52 -16.64 10.84
CA LEU A 326 -7.73 -15.86 10.55
C LEU A 326 -7.46 -14.82 9.46
N ASN A 327 -8.39 -14.68 8.53
CA ASN A 327 -8.42 -13.55 7.61
C ASN A 327 -9.01 -12.32 8.31
N VAL A 328 -8.17 -11.58 9.03
CA VAL A 328 -8.57 -10.38 9.77
C VAL A 328 -9.00 -9.27 8.79
N SER A 329 -10.18 -8.69 9.03
CA SER A 329 -10.68 -7.56 8.25
C SER A 329 -9.79 -6.33 8.42
N ARG A 330 -9.63 -5.56 7.34
CA ARG A 330 -8.90 -4.30 7.37
C ARG A 330 -9.68 -3.25 8.20
N PRO A 331 -9.00 -2.31 8.88
CA PRO A 331 -9.66 -1.19 9.53
C PRO A 331 -10.53 -0.40 8.54
N VAL A 332 -11.67 0.09 9.00
CA VAL A 332 -12.61 0.85 8.17
C VAL A 332 -12.74 2.27 8.70
N ILE A 333 -12.69 3.26 7.80
CA ILE A 333 -13.00 4.65 8.12
C ILE A 333 -14.23 5.14 7.36
N LYS A 334 -14.96 6.07 7.96
CA LYS A 334 -16.01 6.84 7.29
C LYS A 334 -15.39 8.06 6.61
N ALA A 335 -15.52 8.16 5.29
CA ALA A 335 -14.94 9.26 4.52
C ALA A 335 -15.95 9.89 3.56
N THR A 336 -15.84 11.21 3.37
CA THR A 336 -16.64 11.97 2.40
C THR A 336 -16.03 11.84 1.00
N LEU A 337 -16.83 11.44 0.00
CA LEU A 337 -16.38 11.35 -1.39
C LEU A 337 -16.17 12.73 -2.03
N SER A 338 -14.98 12.99 -2.56
CA SER A 338 -14.67 14.27 -3.23
C SER A 338 -15.30 14.43 -4.62
N LYS A 339 -15.61 13.31 -5.29
CA LYS A 339 -16.23 13.29 -6.62
C LYS A 339 -17.21 12.13 -6.75
N ARG A 340 -18.18 12.33 -7.65
CA ARG A 340 -19.16 11.32 -8.04
C ARG A 340 -18.45 10.06 -8.53
N LEU A 341 -18.90 8.92 -8.03
CA LEU A 341 -18.44 7.60 -8.42
C LEU A 341 -19.60 6.87 -9.09
N MET A 342 -19.45 6.49 -10.36
CA MET A 342 -20.45 5.65 -11.04
C MET A 342 -19.99 4.19 -11.02
N SER A 343 -20.88 3.28 -10.68
CA SER A 343 -20.66 1.83 -10.72
C SER A 343 -21.71 1.15 -11.60
N THR A 344 -21.50 -0.13 -11.86
CA THR A 344 -22.39 -0.96 -12.68
C THR A 344 -23.04 -2.00 -11.77
N LEU A 345 -24.36 -2.14 -11.90
CA LEU A 345 -25.10 -3.19 -11.19
C LEU A 345 -24.57 -4.59 -11.52
N LYS A 346 -24.93 -5.57 -10.67
CA LYS A 346 -24.63 -7.02 -10.75
C LYS A 346 -23.27 -7.45 -10.22
N TYR A 347 -22.38 -6.51 -9.89
CA TYR A 347 -21.03 -6.83 -9.45
C TYR A 347 -20.68 -6.05 -8.19
N LEU A 348 -20.05 -6.72 -7.23
CA LEU A 348 -19.34 -6.05 -6.15
C LEU A 348 -18.11 -5.36 -6.76
N GLU A 349 -18.07 -4.04 -6.76
CA GLU A 349 -16.96 -3.29 -7.34
C GLU A 349 -15.98 -2.82 -6.28
N PHE A 350 -14.70 -3.16 -6.45
CA PHE A 350 -13.60 -2.68 -5.62
C PHE A 350 -12.97 -1.44 -6.24
N VAL A 351 -13.24 -0.29 -5.64
CA VAL A 351 -12.72 1.00 -6.10
C VAL A 351 -11.57 1.42 -5.21
N ARG A 352 -10.39 1.59 -5.81
CA ARG A 352 -9.20 2.08 -5.12
C ARG A 352 -9.37 3.56 -4.80
N MET A 353 -9.06 3.94 -3.57
CA MET A 353 -9.28 5.26 -3.01
C MET A 353 -7.97 5.86 -2.52
N LYS A 354 -7.80 7.15 -2.78
CA LYS A 354 -6.82 7.99 -2.08
C LYS A 354 -7.52 8.69 -0.92
N CYS A 355 -6.94 8.66 0.28
CA CYS A 355 -7.59 9.15 1.49
C CYS A 355 -6.74 10.22 2.18
N GLY A 356 -7.39 11.06 2.99
CA GLY A 356 -6.70 11.94 3.93
C GLY A 356 -7.68 12.67 4.84
N LYS A 357 -7.17 13.29 5.90
CA LYS A 357 -7.98 14.03 6.88
C LYS A 357 -7.83 15.54 6.67
N VAL A 358 -8.93 16.23 6.38
CA VAL A 358 -8.98 17.68 6.12
C VAL A 358 -10.00 18.30 7.05
N GLY A 359 -9.63 19.33 7.83
CA GLY A 359 -10.56 20.00 8.73
C GLY A 359 -11.27 19.05 9.72
N GLY A 360 -10.56 18.04 10.21
CA GLY A 360 -11.08 17.05 11.17
C GLY A 360 -11.88 15.90 10.57
N ARG A 361 -12.20 15.92 9.26
CA ARG A 361 -12.97 14.87 8.57
C ARG A 361 -12.13 14.12 7.55
N PHE A 362 -12.42 12.83 7.35
CA PHE A 362 -11.79 12.06 6.28
C PHE A 362 -12.44 12.35 4.93
N VAL A 363 -11.61 12.51 3.91
CA VAL A 363 -12.00 12.71 2.52
C VAL A 363 -11.40 11.57 1.71
N ALA A 364 -12.18 11.01 0.78
CA ALA A 364 -11.76 9.94 -0.11
C ALA A 364 -11.98 10.33 -1.57
N THR A 365 -10.97 10.09 -2.40
CA THR A 365 -11.01 10.36 -3.84
C THR A 365 -10.78 9.08 -4.62
N PRO A 366 -11.70 8.67 -5.52
CA PRO A 366 -11.49 7.49 -6.34
C PRO A 366 -10.35 7.69 -7.34
N LEU A 367 -9.44 6.71 -7.38
CA LEU A 367 -8.33 6.62 -8.32
C LEU A 367 -8.81 6.12 -9.70
N ASP A 368 -7.90 6.02 -10.67
CA ASP A 368 -8.21 5.45 -11.98
C ASP A 368 -8.71 4.00 -11.83
N ARG A 369 -9.81 3.71 -12.52
CA ARG A 369 -10.55 2.45 -12.41
C ARG A 369 -10.06 1.38 -13.39
N GLY A 370 -9.21 1.73 -14.36
CA GLY A 370 -8.70 0.76 -15.34
C GLY A 370 -8.09 -0.47 -14.67
N ALA A 371 -8.43 -1.66 -15.15
CA ALA A 371 -7.92 -2.93 -14.62
C ALA A 371 -6.41 -3.12 -14.90
N GLY A 372 -5.88 -2.42 -15.91
CA GLY A 372 -4.45 -2.41 -16.27
C GLY A 372 -3.61 -1.33 -15.57
N VAL A 373 -4.21 -0.53 -14.68
CA VAL A 373 -3.53 0.66 -14.13
C VAL A 373 -2.81 0.30 -12.83
N THR A 374 -1.65 -0.35 -12.90
CA THR A 374 -0.89 -0.82 -11.72
C THR A 374 -0.61 0.29 -10.70
N MET A 375 -0.28 1.51 -11.15
CA MET A 375 -0.02 2.63 -10.25
C MET A 375 -1.19 3.00 -9.33
N SER A 376 -2.42 2.64 -9.70
CA SER A 376 -3.56 2.83 -8.82
C SER A 376 -3.53 1.92 -7.58
N LEU A 377 -2.87 0.76 -7.64
CA LEU A 377 -2.65 -0.11 -6.46
C LEU A 377 -1.58 0.51 -5.56
N VAL A 378 -0.48 0.99 -6.16
CA VAL A 378 0.61 1.66 -5.44
C VAL A 378 0.11 2.91 -4.71
N ASN A 379 -0.76 3.68 -5.36
CA ASN A 379 -1.25 4.95 -4.82
C ASN A 379 -2.44 4.80 -3.87
N ALA A 380 -3.07 3.61 -3.81
CA ALA A 380 -4.27 3.40 -3.02
C ALA A 380 -3.96 3.42 -1.52
N ASP A 381 -4.73 4.21 -0.77
CA ASP A 381 -4.70 4.23 0.68
C ASP A 381 -5.83 3.38 1.29
N GLY A 382 -6.86 3.10 0.49
CA GLY A 382 -8.01 2.29 0.89
C GLY A 382 -8.82 1.79 -0.30
N ILE A 383 -9.78 0.91 -0.01
CA ILE A 383 -10.71 0.32 -0.97
C ILE A 383 -12.15 0.65 -0.55
N LEU A 384 -12.92 1.21 -1.47
CA LEU A 384 -14.37 1.31 -1.36
C LEU A 384 -14.99 0.07 -2.03
N ARG A 385 -15.79 -0.68 -1.28
CA ARG A 385 -16.62 -1.77 -1.82
C ARG A 385 -17.99 -1.22 -2.21
N VAL A 386 -18.26 -1.15 -3.50
CA VAL A 386 -19.58 -0.74 -4.02
C VAL A 386 -20.46 -1.99 -4.17
N PRO A 387 -21.56 -2.11 -3.39
CA PRO A 387 -22.47 -3.24 -3.47
C PRO A 387 -23.07 -3.44 -4.86
N LYS A 388 -23.39 -4.70 -5.21
CA LYS A 388 -23.93 -5.08 -6.53
C LYS A 388 -25.26 -4.44 -6.92
N ASN A 389 -25.98 -3.87 -5.97
CA ASN A 389 -27.27 -3.21 -6.13
C ASN A 389 -27.18 -1.67 -6.10
N ILE A 390 -25.96 -1.10 -6.12
CA ILE A 390 -25.72 0.35 -6.09
C ILE A 390 -25.07 0.80 -7.40
N GLU A 391 -25.63 1.83 -8.05
CA GLU A 391 -25.12 2.40 -9.30
C GLU A 391 -23.99 3.41 -9.10
N GLY A 392 -23.58 3.62 -7.86
CA GLY A 392 -22.55 4.56 -7.48
C GLY A 392 -22.96 5.45 -6.31
N TYR A 393 -22.13 6.46 -6.07
CA TYR A 393 -22.28 7.42 -5.00
C TYR A 393 -22.06 8.84 -5.54
N GLU A 394 -22.81 9.80 -5.01
CA GLU A 394 -22.67 11.22 -5.35
C GLU A 394 -21.52 11.87 -4.55
N ALA A 395 -20.95 12.95 -5.11
CA ALA A 395 -19.96 13.73 -4.38
C ALA A 395 -20.55 14.31 -3.08
N GLY A 396 -19.78 14.28 -1.99
CA GLY A 396 -20.22 14.70 -0.66
C GLY A 396 -20.91 13.61 0.16
N GLN A 397 -21.21 12.44 -0.42
CA GLN A 397 -21.73 11.32 0.35
C GLN A 397 -20.64 10.68 1.23
N GLU A 398 -21.03 10.25 2.42
CA GLU A 398 -20.18 9.47 3.30
C GLU A 398 -20.19 8.00 2.88
N VAL A 399 -19.02 7.38 2.84
CA VAL A 399 -18.83 5.97 2.50
C VAL A 399 -17.83 5.32 3.44
N ASP A 400 -17.93 4.00 3.57
CA ASP A 400 -17.02 3.18 4.36
C ASP A 400 -15.83 2.74 3.48
N ILE A 401 -14.61 3.05 3.92
CA ILE A 401 -13.36 2.74 3.21
C ILE A 401 -12.53 1.75 4.03
N GLU A 402 -12.23 0.59 3.44
CA GLU A 402 -11.30 -0.39 4.00
C GLU A 402 -9.85 0.10 3.78
N LEU A 403 -9.11 0.36 4.84
CA LEU A 403 -7.77 0.93 4.77
C LEU A 403 -6.72 -0.09 4.30
N LEU A 404 -5.84 0.33 3.40
CA LEU A 404 -4.66 -0.42 2.97
C LEU A 404 -3.40 -0.01 3.75
N ARG A 405 -3.44 1.12 4.47
CA ARG A 405 -2.36 1.68 5.26
C ARG A 405 -2.85 2.05 6.67
N PRO A 406 -1.96 2.18 7.67
CA PRO A 406 -2.33 2.66 9.01
C PRO A 406 -3.06 4.00 8.96
N VAL A 407 -4.03 4.21 9.86
CA VAL A 407 -4.85 5.44 9.86
C VAL A 407 -4.01 6.68 10.12
N GLU A 408 -2.95 6.56 10.93
CA GLU A 408 -2.02 7.62 11.27
C GLU A 408 -1.31 8.19 10.03
N GLU A 409 -0.98 7.32 9.06
CA GLU A 409 -0.40 7.74 7.79
C GLU A 409 -1.41 8.52 6.92
N ILE A 410 -2.70 8.16 7.02
CA ILE A 410 -3.80 8.85 6.34
C ILE A 410 -4.05 10.23 6.97
N GLU A 411 -3.99 10.32 8.30
CA GLU A 411 -4.12 11.59 9.00
C GLU A 411 -2.96 12.53 8.69
N ASN A 412 -1.75 11.98 8.54
CA ASN A 412 -0.55 12.73 8.15
C ASN A 412 -0.42 12.93 6.62
N THR A 413 -1.54 12.96 5.90
CA THR A 413 -1.56 13.18 4.45
C THR A 413 -2.01 14.61 4.10
N LEU A 414 -1.13 15.35 3.42
CA LEU A 414 -1.45 16.60 2.76
C LEU A 414 -2.31 16.32 1.53
N VAL A 415 -3.62 16.43 1.69
CA VAL A 415 -4.59 16.28 0.60
C VAL A 415 -4.54 17.46 -0.38
N THR A 416 -4.10 17.17 -1.60
CA THR A 416 -4.10 18.11 -2.73
C THR A 416 -5.07 17.65 -3.81
N ILE A 417 -5.95 18.56 -4.26
CA ILE A 417 -6.94 18.29 -5.31
C ILE A 417 -6.90 19.45 -6.31
N GLY A 418 -6.51 19.18 -7.55
CA GLY A 418 -6.40 20.21 -8.58
C GLY A 418 -5.64 19.78 -9.82
N SER A 419 -4.80 20.66 -10.35
CA SER A 419 -3.98 20.40 -11.53
C SER A 419 -2.70 19.62 -11.20
N HIS A 420 -2.30 18.72 -12.09
CA HIS A 420 -1.06 17.96 -11.97
C HIS A 420 0.16 18.75 -12.47
N ASP A 421 1.30 18.58 -11.80
CA ASP A 421 2.63 18.95 -12.26
C ASP A 421 3.67 17.99 -11.67
N VAL A 422 4.78 17.77 -12.38
CA VAL A 422 5.89 16.90 -11.91
C VAL A 422 6.50 17.41 -10.60
N MET A 423 6.44 18.72 -10.33
CA MET A 423 6.89 19.28 -9.04
C MET A 423 6.13 18.71 -7.85
N ILE A 424 4.89 18.23 -8.03
CA ILE A 424 4.09 17.66 -6.94
C ILE A 424 4.64 16.29 -6.54
N ASP A 425 5.15 15.52 -7.49
CA ASP A 425 5.80 14.23 -7.22
C ASP A 425 7.15 14.45 -6.51
N ILE A 426 7.93 15.45 -6.95
CA ILE A 426 9.17 15.85 -6.28
C ILE A 426 8.88 16.36 -4.86
N MET A 427 7.85 17.18 -4.70
CA MET A 427 7.39 17.71 -3.42
C MET A 427 6.97 16.57 -2.48
N ALA A 428 6.23 15.57 -2.98
CA ALA A 428 5.84 14.42 -2.18
C ALA A 428 7.06 13.70 -1.59
N ASN A 429 8.12 13.53 -2.39
CA ASN A 429 9.37 12.95 -1.92
C ASN A 429 10.10 13.83 -0.88
N ILE A 430 10.19 15.15 -1.09
CA ILE A 430 10.82 16.08 -0.13
C ILE A 430 10.07 16.07 1.21
N LEU A 431 8.74 16.13 1.17
CA LEU A 431 7.89 16.09 2.36
C LEU A 431 8.03 14.78 3.13
N HIS A 432 8.14 13.67 2.41
CA HIS A 432 8.30 12.35 3.00
C HIS A 432 9.69 12.15 3.64
N LYS A 433 10.75 12.75 3.08
CA LYS A 433 12.11 12.70 3.66
C LYS A 433 12.26 13.53 4.92
N ASN A 434 11.48 14.59 5.07
CA ASN A 434 11.59 15.50 6.20
C ASN A 434 11.08 14.84 7.50
N LYS A 435 11.57 15.33 8.66
CA LYS A 435 11.30 14.79 10.01
C LYS A 435 9.81 14.61 10.37
N LYS A 436 8.90 15.21 9.60
CA LYS A 436 7.45 15.19 9.79
C LYS A 436 6.74 14.04 9.03
N LEU A 437 7.45 13.30 8.15
CA LEU A 437 6.92 12.16 7.36
C LEU A 437 5.57 12.44 6.68
N VAL A 438 5.39 13.65 6.17
CA VAL A 438 4.11 14.09 5.59
C VAL A 438 3.92 13.40 4.24
N ASN A 439 2.86 12.62 4.12
CA ASN A 439 2.45 12.06 2.83
C ASN A 439 1.78 13.16 2.00
N LEU A 440 1.91 13.10 0.67
CA LEU A 440 1.17 13.99 -0.22
C LEU A 440 0.20 13.16 -1.08
N SER A 441 -1.09 13.48 -0.98
CA SER A 441 -2.11 12.94 -1.87
C SER A 441 -2.34 13.92 -3.01
N SER A 442 -2.30 13.46 -4.26
CA SER A 442 -2.56 14.28 -5.45
C SER A 442 -3.68 13.69 -6.29
N ALA A 443 -4.83 14.38 -6.32
CA ALA A 443 -5.94 14.04 -7.18
C ALA A 443 -6.06 15.02 -8.35
N HIS A 444 -6.00 14.49 -9.58
CA HIS A 444 -5.93 15.30 -10.79
C HIS A 444 -7.32 15.53 -11.39
N VAL A 445 -7.97 16.62 -10.99
CA VAL A 445 -9.31 17.02 -11.48
C VAL A 445 -9.27 18.32 -12.30
N GLY A 446 -8.07 18.86 -12.55
CA GLY A 446 -7.86 20.18 -13.16
C GLY A 446 -8.14 21.32 -12.17
N SER A 447 -7.76 22.55 -12.55
CA SER A 447 -7.81 23.69 -11.63
C SER A 447 -9.25 24.07 -11.23
N LEU A 448 -10.21 24.05 -12.17
CA LEU A 448 -11.62 24.35 -11.85
C LEU A 448 -12.23 23.29 -10.93
N GLY A 449 -11.97 22.00 -11.18
CA GLY A 449 -12.38 20.93 -10.28
C GLY A 449 -11.79 21.08 -8.88
N GLY A 450 -10.53 21.49 -8.81
CA GLY A 450 -9.85 21.81 -7.55
C GLY A 450 -10.51 22.95 -6.78
N ILE A 451 -10.87 24.05 -7.45
CA ILE A 451 -11.59 25.18 -6.83
C ILE A 451 -12.95 24.72 -6.26
N MET A 452 -13.63 23.78 -6.91
CA MET A 452 -14.89 23.23 -6.39
C MET A 452 -14.66 22.33 -5.16
N ALA A 453 -13.61 21.51 -5.15
CA ALA A 453 -13.22 20.72 -3.99
C ALA A 453 -12.81 21.61 -2.80
N PHE A 454 -12.08 22.69 -3.07
CA PHE A 454 -11.73 23.72 -2.11
C PHE A 454 -12.97 24.33 -1.45
N LYS A 455 -13.96 24.75 -2.24
CA LYS A 455 -15.23 25.31 -1.72
C LYS A 455 -15.95 24.38 -0.76
N LYS A 456 -15.84 23.08 -1.01
CA LYS A 456 -16.47 22.05 -0.18
C LYS A 456 -15.63 21.71 1.06
N GLY A 457 -14.40 22.19 1.17
CA GLY A 457 -13.43 21.89 2.24
C GLY A 457 -12.76 20.52 2.10
N GLU A 458 -12.66 19.96 0.89
CA GLU A 458 -12.23 18.57 0.64
C GLU A 458 -10.71 18.41 0.50
N CYS A 459 -9.95 19.51 0.52
CA CYS A 459 -8.50 19.50 0.37
C CYS A 459 -7.83 20.59 1.21
N HIS A 460 -6.57 20.39 1.56
CA HIS A 460 -5.73 21.43 2.16
C HIS A 460 -5.26 22.42 1.09
N LEU A 461 -4.81 21.90 -0.05
CA LEU A 461 -4.25 22.67 -1.15
C LEU A 461 -4.90 22.33 -2.48
N THR A 462 -5.08 23.36 -3.31
CA THR A 462 -5.55 23.23 -4.68
C THR A 462 -4.51 23.81 -5.64
N PRO A 463 -3.73 22.97 -6.32
CA PRO A 463 -2.85 23.43 -7.39
C PRO A 463 -3.66 23.97 -8.57
N THR A 464 -3.30 25.18 -9.05
CA THR A 464 -4.06 25.94 -10.04
C THR A 464 -3.17 26.69 -11.03
N HIS A 465 -3.66 26.85 -12.25
CA HIS A 465 -3.03 27.60 -13.35
C HIS A 465 -4.08 28.09 -14.36
N LEU A 466 -5.04 28.89 -13.89
CA LEU A 466 -6.15 29.36 -14.72
C LEU A 466 -5.86 30.74 -15.28
N LEU A 467 -5.78 30.85 -16.61
CA LEU A 467 -5.67 32.12 -17.31
C LEU A 467 -7.04 32.77 -17.42
N ASP A 468 -7.14 34.05 -17.04
CA ASP A 468 -8.29 34.88 -17.38
C ASP A 468 -8.11 35.46 -18.80
N GLU A 469 -8.99 35.09 -19.74
CA GLU A 469 -8.88 35.47 -21.15
C GLU A 469 -9.02 36.99 -21.38
N GLU A 470 -9.70 37.71 -20.48
CA GLU A 470 -9.93 39.15 -20.60
C GLU A 470 -8.72 39.98 -20.13
N THR A 471 -8.14 39.61 -18.99
CA THR A 471 -7.04 40.36 -18.37
C THR A 471 -5.65 39.82 -18.71
N GLY A 472 -5.56 38.55 -19.13
CA GLY A 472 -4.29 37.86 -19.35
C GLY A 472 -3.54 37.50 -18.06
N VAL A 473 -4.19 37.65 -16.89
CA VAL A 473 -3.60 37.38 -15.58
C VAL A 473 -3.98 35.98 -15.09
N TYR A 474 -3.03 35.26 -14.53
CA TYR A 474 -3.26 33.92 -13.97
C TYR A 474 -3.85 33.96 -12.56
N ASN A 475 -4.68 32.96 -12.27
CA ASN A 475 -5.20 32.56 -10.96
C ASN A 475 -6.09 33.62 -10.27
N ILE A 476 -5.57 34.77 -9.86
CA ILE A 476 -6.27 35.74 -8.99
C ILE A 476 -7.66 36.15 -9.53
N PRO A 477 -7.83 36.59 -10.80
CA PRO A 477 -9.15 37.02 -11.30
C PRO A 477 -10.16 35.87 -11.26
N VAL A 478 -9.73 34.68 -11.66
CA VAL A 478 -10.57 33.48 -11.70
C VAL A 478 -10.93 33.02 -10.29
N ILE A 479 -9.98 33.03 -9.35
CA ILE A 479 -10.22 32.68 -7.95
C ILE A 479 -11.26 33.63 -7.34
N ARG A 480 -11.12 34.95 -7.53
CA ARG A 480 -12.11 35.93 -7.05
C ARG A 480 -13.49 35.70 -7.65
N LYS A 481 -13.57 35.41 -8.95
CA LYS A 481 -14.83 35.11 -9.65
C LYS A 481 -15.55 33.92 -9.04
N TYR A 482 -14.83 32.85 -8.68
CA TYR A 482 -15.45 31.64 -8.15
C TYR A 482 -15.62 31.67 -6.63
N LEU A 483 -14.63 32.11 -5.85
CA LEU A 483 -14.61 32.01 -4.39
C LEU A 483 -15.16 33.24 -3.65
N GLY A 484 -15.27 34.40 -4.33
CA GLY A 484 -15.50 35.67 -3.64
C GLY A 484 -14.23 36.15 -2.91
N GLY A 485 -14.39 36.92 -1.84
CA GLY A 485 -13.27 37.41 -1.02
C GLY A 485 -13.32 36.93 0.43
N GLY A 486 -12.15 36.82 1.08
CA GLY A 486 -12.00 36.76 2.54
C GLY A 486 -11.90 35.37 3.19
N LYS A 487 -11.72 34.29 2.42
CA LYS A 487 -11.57 32.92 2.96
C LYS A 487 -10.45 32.09 2.31
N ALA A 488 -9.84 32.59 1.24
CA ALA A 488 -8.81 31.89 0.50
C ALA A 488 -7.51 32.70 0.50
N ALA A 489 -6.40 31.99 0.48
CA ALA A 489 -5.08 32.54 0.19
C ALA A 489 -4.48 31.81 -1.02
N LEU A 490 -3.71 32.55 -1.81
CA LEU A 490 -2.91 32.03 -2.89
C LEU A 490 -1.45 31.97 -2.44
N ILE A 491 -0.90 30.76 -2.43
CA ILE A 491 0.53 30.53 -2.27
C ILE A 491 1.13 30.55 -3.67
N LYS A 492 2.02 31.51 -3.92
CA LYS A 492 2.78 31.58 -5.17
C LYS A 492 3.66 30.34 -5.31
N GLY A 493 3.56 29.64 -6.43
CA GLY A 493 4.36 28.47 -6.72
C GLY A 493 5.51 28.81 -7.66
N VAL A 494 5.48 28.21 -8.85
CA VAL A 494 6.52 28.35 -9.87
C VAL A 494 5.90 28.79 -11.19
N LYS A 495 6.73 29.35 -12.07
CA LYS A 495 6.40 29.53 -13.48
C LYS A 495 6.80 28.29 -14.25
N ARG A 496 6.04 27.92 -15.27
CA ARG A 496 6.33 26.80 -16.18
C ARG A 496 6.32 27.30 -17.62
N VAL A 497 7.26 26.84 -18.42
CA VAL A 497 7.26 27.13 -19.86
C VAL A 497 6.33 26.15 -20.58
N GLN A 498 5.25 26.66 -21.17
CA GLN A 498 4.32 25.94 -22.04
C GLN A 498 4.77 26.03 -23.51
N GLY A 499 4.46 25.00 -24.29
CA GLY A 499 4.89 24.93 -25.68
C GLY A 499 4.52 23.64 -26.40
N PHE A 500 5.00 23.54 -27.63
CA PHE A 500 4.84 22.34 -28.46
C PHE A 500 6.01 21.39 -28.24
N MET A 501 5.70 20.18 -27.78
CA MET A 501 6.64 19.07 -27.70
C MET A 501 6.66 18.37 -29.06
N ILE A 502 7.85 18.19 -29.61
CA ILE A 502 8.07 17.65 -30.96
C ILE A 502 9.22 16.63 -30.94
N PRO A 503 9.27 15.68 -31.90
CA PRO A 503 10.38 14.74 -31.99
C PRO A 503 11.70 15.46 -32.19
N LYS A 504 12.76 14.86 -31.64
CA LYS A 504 14.13 15.37 -31.75
C LYS A 504 14.53 15.61 -33.22
N GLY A 505 15.14 16.75 -33.50
CA GLY A 505 15.50 17.19 -34.84
C GLY A 505 14.34 17.79 -35.66
N ASN A 506 13.13 17.86 -35.09
CA ASN A 506 11.95 18.47 -35.69
C ASN A 506 11.69 18.02 -37.16
N PRO A 507 11.41 16.72 -37.40
CA PRO A 507 11.37 16.15 -38.76
C PRO A 507 10.30 16.77 -39.67
N LYS A 508 9.23 17.34 -39.07
CA LYS A 508 8.14 18.01 -39.80
C LYS A 508 8.38 19.51 -39.97
N ASN A 509 9.48 20.05 -39.43
CA ASN A 509 9.84 21.46 -39.43
C ASN A 509 8.68 22.34 -38.91
N ILE A 510 8.09 21.93 -37.78
CA ILE A 510 7.04 22.66 -37.08
C ILE A 510 7.69 23.86 -36.39
N LYS A 511 7.17 25.06 -36.55
CA LYS A 511 7.71 26.27 -35.91
C LYS A 511 6.67 27.05 -35.14
N SER A 512 5.41 26.84 -35.45
CA SER A 512 4.30 27.67 -34.98
C SER A 512 2.99 26.87 -34.96
N ILE A 513 1.93 27.47 -34.40
CA ILE A 513 0.61 26.84 -34.31
C ILE A 513 -0.04 26.68 -35.70
N GLU A 514 0.30 27.56 -36.64
CA GLU A 514 -0.13 27.52 -38.03
C GLU A 514 0.36 26.25 -38.75
N ASP A 515 1.50 25.68 -38.34
CA ASP A 515 2.03 24.46 -38.95
C ASP A 515 1.19 23.22 -38.63
N LEU A 516 0.33 23.28 -37.60
CA LEU A 516 -0.50 22.15 -37.18
C LEU A 516 -1.64 21.83 -38.16
N THR A 517 -1.98 22.76 -39.05
CA THR A 517 -3.00 22.56 -40.09
C THR A 517 -2.43 21.96 -41.37
N ARG A 518 -1.12 21.68 -41.42
CA ARG A 518 -0.46 21.12 -42.60
C ARG A 518 -0.80 19.64 -42.75
N ASP A 519 -0.97 19.22 -44.01
CA ASP A 519 -1.16 17.81 -44.33
C ASP A 519 -0.01 16.94 -43.81
N GLY A 520 -0.35 15.83 -43.18
CA GLY A 520 0.61 14.88 -42.63
C GLY A 520 1.28 15.32 -41.32
N VAL A 521 0.74 16.32 -40.62
CA VAL A 521 1.03 16.62 -39.21
C VAL A 521 -0.12 16.10 -38.36
N THR A 522 0.21 15.31 -37.35
CA THR A 522 -0.76 14.74 -36.40
C THR A 522 -0.51 15.31 -35.01
N PHE A 523 -1.58 15.78 -34.38
CA PHE A 523 -1.53 16.41 -33.06
C PHE A 523 -2.18 15.53 -32.00
N VAL A 524 -1.77 15.72 -30.75
CA VAL A 524 -2.48 15.21 -29.58
C VAL A 524 -2.64 16.31 -28.53
N ASN A 525 -3.83 16.36 -27.93
CA ASN A 525 -4.25 17.44 -27.05
C ASN A 525 -4.27 17.02 -25.58
N ARG A 526 -4.33 18.00 -24.68
CA ARG A 526 -4.70 17.79 -23.27
C ARG A 526 -6.22 17.74 -23.13
N GLN A 527 -6.71 17.09 -22.07
CA GLN A 527 -8.14 16.98 -21.81
C GLN A 527 -8.83 18.34 -21.70
N ARG A 528 -10.12 18.39 -22.05
CA ARG A 528 -10.94 19.60 -21.86
C ARG A 528 -10.89 20.11 -20.42
N GLY A 529 -10.77 21.44 -20.25
CA GLY A 529 -10.66 22.10 -18.95
C GLY A 529 -9.25 22.16 -18.35
N ALA A 530 -8.24 21.54 -18.98
CA ALA A 530 -6.84 21.77 -18.61
C ALA A 530 -6.39 23.18 -19.02
N GLY A 531 -5.60 23.87 -18.20
CA GLY A 531 -5.08 25.22 -18.53
C GLY A 531 -4.34 25.26 -19.87
N THR A 532 -3.57 24.22 -20.19
CA THR A 532 -2.90 24.05 -21.48
C THR A 532 -3.87 23.97 -22.66
N ARG A 533 -5.02 23.31 -22.50
CA ARG A 533 -6.07 23.25 -23.54
C ARG A 533 -6.70 24.62 -23.75
N VAL A 534 -6.98 25.34 -22.66
CA VAL A 534 -7.49 26.71 -22.72
C VAL A 534 -6.50 27.63 -23.45
N LEU A 535 -5.21 27.57 -23.10
CA LEU A 535 -4.16 28.33 -23.77
C LEU A 535 -4.08 27.98 -25.27
N PHE A 536 -4.13 26.69 -25.61
CA PHE A 536 -4.13 26.25 -27.02
C PHE A 536 -5.31 26.84 -27.80
N ASP A 537 -6.52 26.70 -27.26
CA ASP A 537 -7.75 27.17 -27.91
C ASP A 537 -7.76 28.71 -28.03
N TYR A 538 -7.22 29.43 -27.03
CA TYR A 538 -7.00 30.87 -27.10
C TYR A 538 -6.06 31.25 -28.25
N LEU A 539 -4.95 30.51 -28.43
CA LEU A 539 -3.99 30.76 -29.50
C LEU A 539 -4.58 30.47 -30.88
N LEU A 540 -5.38 29.42 -31.03
CA LEU A 540 -6.12 29.14 -32.26
C LEU A 540 -7.07 30.28 -32.61
N LYS A 541 -7.89 30.74 -31.65
CA LYS A 541 -8.79 31.88 -31.83
C LYS A 541 -8.03 33.15 -32.24
N LYS A 542 -6.91 33.45 -31.56
CA LYS A 542 -6.08 34.63 -31.86
C LYS A 542 -5.50 34.59 -33.28
N LYS A 543 -5.27 33.40 -33.82
CA LYS A 543 -4.74 33.17 -35.17
C LYS A 543 -5.83 32.91 -36.22
N GLY A 544 -7.10 32.85 -35.83
CA GLY A 544 -8.22 32.55 -36.72
C GLY A 544 -8.17 31.14 -37.32
N ILE A 545 -7.57 30.17 -36.60
CA ILE A 545 -7.48 28.77 -37.04
C ILE A 545 -8.70 28.00 -36.51
N ASP A 546 -9.39 27.27 -37.38
CA ASP A 546 -10.48 26.38 -36.97
C ASP A 546 -9.90 25.06 -36.43
N PRO A 547 -10.22 24.64 -35.19
CA PRO A 547 -9.81 23.36 -34.64
C PRO A 547 -10.04 22.15 -35.55
N SER A 548 -11.08 22.17 -36.40
CA SER A 548 -11.37 21.06 -37.31
C SER A 548 -10.30 20.86 -38.39
N GLN A 549 -9.41 21.83 -38.59
CA GLN A 549 -8.29 21.76 -39.53
C GLN A 549 -7.10 20.99 -38.96
N ILE A 550 -7.11 20.65 -37.68
CA ILE A 550 -6.01 19.97 -36.99
C ILE A 550 -6.34 18.48 -36.83
N VAL A 551 -5.57 17.63 -37.51
CA VAL A 551 -5.72 16.18 -37.42
C VAL A 551 -5.32 15.71 -36.01
N GLY A 552 -6.27 15.17 -35.26
CA GLY A 552 -6.06 14.70 -33.88
C GLY A 552 -6.40 15.73 -32.80
N TYR A 553 -7.05 16.85 -33.13
CA TYR A 553 -7.50 17.85 -32.14
C TYR A 553 -8.31 17.25 -30.98
N ASP A 554 -9.21 16.31 -31.27
CA ASP A 554 -10.05 15.61 -30.28
C ASP A 554 -9.36 14.40 -29.62
N ARG A 555 -8.13 14.09 -30.02
CA ARG A 555 -7.34 13.04 -29.36
C ARG A 555 -6.75 13.63 -28.08
N GLU A 556 -7.31 13.25 -26.94
CA GLU A 556 -6.96 13.83 -25.64
C GLU A 556 -6.15 12.87 -24.76
N LEU A 557 -5.18 13.41 -24.02
CA LEU A 557 -4.38 12.69 -23.01
C LEU A 557 -4.39 13.46 -21.68
N ASN A 558 -4.30 12.72 -20.57
CA ASN A 558 -4.60 13.22 -19.22
C ASN A 558 -3.43 13.84 -18.45
N THR A 559 -2.18 13.60 -18.85
CA THR A 559 -1.00 14.26 -18.29
C THR A 559 -0.04 14.78 -19.36
N HIS A 560 0.84 15.71 -18.99
CA HIS A 560 1.92 16.18 -19.87
C HIS A 560 2.87 15.05 -20.26
N MET A 561 3.15 14.13 -19.34
CA MET A 561 4.00 12.96 -19.59
C MET A 561 3.39 12.00 -20.62
N MET A 562 2.06 11.81 -20.61
CA MET A 562 1.39 11.00 -21.64
C MET A 562 1.49 11.66 -23.02
N VAL A 563 1.32 12.98 -23.11
CA VAL A 563 1.51 13.73 -24.37
C VAL A 563 2.95 13.60 -24.85
N ALA A 564 3.94 13.82 -23.97
CA ALA A 564 5.35 13.67 -24.30
C ALA A 564 5.69 12.24 -24.77
N SER A 565 5.19 11.23 -24.06
CA SER A 565 5.36 9.81 -24.44
C SER A 565 4.74 9.50 -25.81
N ALA A 566 3.55 10.03 -26.11
CA ALA A 566 2.91 9.84 -27.41
C ALA A 566 3.72 10.46 -28.57
N VAL A 567 4.36 11.61 -28.34
CA VAL A 567 5.27 12.23 -29.32
C VAL A 567 6.55 11.42 -29.46
N GLN A 568 7.17 11.03 -28.34
CA GLN A 568 8.41 10.22 -28.32
C GLN A 568 8.23 8.87 -29.02
N SER A 569 7.08 8.23 -28.84
CA SER A 569 6.78 6.94 -29.46
C SER A 569 6.38 7.05 -30.93
N GLY A 570 6.35 8.25 -31.50
CA GLY A 570 5.87 8.51 -32.87
C GLY A 570 4.37 8.25 -33.05
N SER A 571 3.59 8.25 -31.97
CA SER A 571 2.13 8.08 -32.04
C SER A 571 1.44 9.35 -32.55
N CYS A 572 2.09 10.50 -32.42
CA CYS A 572 1.72 11.78 -33.03
C CYS A 572 2.99 12.58 -33.33
N ASP A 573 2.90 13.59 -34.19
CA ASP A 573 4.03 14.46 -34.56
C ASP A 573 4.26 15.60 -33.56
N VAL A 574 3.21 15.99 -32.82
CA VAL A 574 3.27 17.16 -31.93
C VAL A 574 2.18 17.11 -30.87
N GLY A 575 2.48 17.63 -29.69
CA GLY A 575 1.49 17.81 -28.63
C GLY A 575 1.83 19.02 -27.76
N MET A 576 0.81 19.63 -27.16
CA MET A 576 1.03 20.79 -26.29
C MET A 576 1.27 20.36 -24.84
N GLY A 577 2.31 20.91 -24.21
CA GLY A 577 2.64 20.63 -22.82
C GLY A 577 3.76 21.50 -22.28
N VAL A 578 4.37 21.06 -21.17
CA VAL A 578 5.41 21.81 -20.45
C VAL A 578 6.80 21.33 -20.85
N LEU A 579 7.78 22.25 -20.85
CA LEU A 579 9.16 21.97 -21.24
C LEU A 579 9.80 20.85 -20.40
N SER A 580 9.49 20.79 -19.11
CA SER A 580 9.97 19.75 -18.21
C SER A 580 9.62 18.33 -18.67
N ALA A 581 8.40 18.12 -19.16
CA ALA A 581 7.96 16.85 -19.71
C ALA A 581 8.67 16.51 -21.03
N ALA A 582 8.95 17.51 -21.86
CA ALA A 582 9.72 17.35 -23.09
C ALA A 582 11.17 16.92 -22.78
N ASN A 583 11.81 17.59 -21.81
CA ASN A 583 13.18 17.30 -21.37
C ASN A 583 13.30 15.86 -20.85
N MET A 584 12.36 15.41 -20.01
CA MET A 584 12.35 14.03 -19.48
C MET A 584 12.26 12.96 -20.58
N MET A 585 11.60 13.29 -21.70
CA MET A 585 11.44 12.39 -22.84
C MET A 585 12.47 12.63 -23.96
N GLY A 586 13.43 13.55 -23.76
CA GLY A 586 14.45 13.88 -24.75
C GLY A 586 13.89 14.48 -26.04
N LEU A 587 12.77 15.19 -25.96
CA LEU A 587 12.08 15.83 -27.07
C LEU A 587 12.59 17.25 -27.32
N ASP A 588 12.46 17.72 -28.56
CA ASP A 588 12.63 19.13 -28.86
C ASP A 588 11.36 19.90 -28.45
N PHE A 589 11.50 21.20 -28.22
CA PHE A 589 10.42 22.03 -27.67
C PHE A 589 10.37 23.40 -28.30
N ILE A 590 9.15 23.85 -28.64
CA ILE A 590 8.89 25.19 -29.16
C ILE A 590 8.12 25.97 -28.09
N PRO A 591 8.75 26.94 -27.40
CA PRO A 591 8.10 27.68 -26.34
C PRO A 591 6.99 28.59 -26.90
N VAL A 592 5.89 28.64 -26.17
CA VAL A 592 4.69 29.43 -26.49
C VAL A 592 4.46 30.53 -25.47
N GLY A 593 4.75 30.26 -24.19
CA GLY A 593 4.66 31.26 -23.13
C GLY A 593 4.84 30.67 -21.74
N ASP A 594 4.93 31.55 -20.76
CA ASP A 594 5.00 31.18 -19.36
C ASP A 594 3.59 31.05 -18.75
N GLU A 595 3.48 30.14 -17.80
CA GLU A 595 2.28 29.87 -17.04
C GLU A 595 2.59 29.88 -15.54
N GLU A 596 1.75 30.52 -14.74
CA GLU A 596 1.87 30.48 -13.28
C GLU A 596 1.16 29.26 -12.71
N TYR A 597 1.91 28.42 -11.99
CA TYR A 597 1.40 27.28 -11.25
C TYR A 597 1.48 27.56 -9.75
N ASP A 598 0.34 27.87 -9.17
CA ASP A 598 0.18 28.31 -7.78
C ASP A 598 -0.73 27.37 -6.98
N PHE A 599 -0.90 27.63 -5.69
CA PHE A 599 -1.71 26.81 -4.80
C PHE A 599 -2.73 27.64 -4.03
N ILE A 600 -4.00 27.25 -4.08
CA ILE A 600 -5.05 27.85 -3.26
C ILE A 600 -5.11 27.08 -1.94
N VAL A 601 -5.19 27.81 -0.84
CA VAL A 601 -5.30 27.28 0.53
C VAL A 601 -6.35 28.07 1.30
N ALA A 602 -7.01 27.42 2.26
CA ALA A 602 -7.96 28.11 3.11
C ALA A 602 -7.16 28.94 4.10
N GLN A 603 -7.59 30.17 4.40
CA GLN A 603 -6.81 31.04 5.28
C GLN A 603 -6.59 30.40 6.66
N GLU A 604 -7.60 29.69 7.17
CA GLU A 604 -7.53 28.90 8.42
C GLU A 604 -6.56 27.72 8.36
N ASN A 605 -6.30 27.16 7.17
CA ASN A 605 -5.37 26.04 6.98
C ASN A 605 -3.92 26.51 6.82
N LEU A 606 -3.62 27.81 6.78
CA LEU A 606 -2.25 28.29 6.69
C LEU A 606 -1.40 27.80 7.86
N GLU A 607 -1.97 27.70 9.06
CA GLU A 607 -1.27 27.21 10.26
C GLU A 607 -1.27 25.68 10.40
N ASP A 608 -1.90 24.94 9.48
CA ASP A 608 -1.86 23.46 9.50
C ASP A 608 -0.41 22.98 9.29
N GLU A 609 0.06 22.08 10.15
CA GLU A 609 1.44 21.59 10.13
C GLU A 609 1.88 21.01 8.78
N LYS A 610 0.94 20.38 8.04
CA LYS A 610 1.19 19.80 6.73
C LYS A 610 1.33 20.89 5.66
N VAL A 611 0.53 21.96 5.76
CA VAL A 611 0.64 23.13 4.89
C VAL A 611 1.93 23.91 5.17
N GLN A 612 2.32 24.04 6.44
CA GLN A 612 3.60 24.64 6.82
C GLN A 612 4.79 23.83 6.29
N ALA A 613 4.76 22.50 6.41
CA ALA A 613 5.78 21.63 5.83
C ALA A 613 5.88 21.81 4.29
N PHE A 614 4.73 21.95 3.61
CA PHE A 614 4.69 22.26 2.18
C PHE A 614 5.30 23.63 1.85
N LEU A 615 5.00 24.67 2.63
CA LEU A 615 5.58 26.00 2.45
C LEU A 615 7.09 26.01 2.68
N GLU A 616 7.56 25.31 3.71
CA GLU A 616 8.99 25.11 3.99
C GLU A 616 9.69 24.45 2.80
N ALA A 617 9.13 23.34 2.29
CA ALA A 617 9.67 22.62 1.15
C ALA A 617 9.62 23.44 -0.15
N LEU A 618 8.54 24.20 -0.38
CA LEU A 618 8.38 25.07 -1.55
C LEU A 618 9.39 26.23 -1.59
N ARG A 619 9.80 26.72 -0.42
CA ARG A 619 10.85 27.75 -0.26
C ARG A 619 12.27 27.16 -0.21
N GLY A 620 12.39 25.84 -0.03
CA GLY A 620 13.65 25.14 0.14
C GLY A 620 14.51 25.09 -1.13
N SER A 621 15.83 24.97 -0.95
CA SER A 621 16.77 24.83 -2.06
C SER A 621 16.64 23.48 -2.77
N GLU A 622 16.31 22.39 -2.05
CA GLU A 622 16.19 21.05 -2.62
C GLU A 622 15.18 21.00 -3.78
N LEU A 623 13.99 21.59 -3.60
CA LEU A 623 13.00 21.67 -4.68
C LEU A 623 13.53 22.53 -5.84
N ARG A 624 14.15 23.68 -5.52
CA ARG A 624 14.67 24.60 -6.53
C ARG A 624 15.74 23.94 -7.40
N GLU A 625 16.65 23.19 -6.78
CA GLU A 625 17.70 22.44 -7.46
C GLU A 625 17.11 21.37 -8.38
N ALA A 626 16.19 20.55 -7.85
CA ALA A 626 15.53 19.49 -8.64
C ALA A 626 14.74 20.05 -9.84
N LEU A 627 14.01 21.15 -9.67
CA LEU A 627 13.28 21.80 -10.75
C LEU A 627 14.20 22.52 -11.75
N THR A 628 15.34 23.04 -11.29
CA THR A 628 16.33 23.66 -12.19
C THR A 628 16.99 22.61 -13.09
N GLU A 629 17.33 21.44 -12.53
CA GLU A 629 17.86 20.30 -13.30
C GLU A 629 16.86 19.80 -14.34
N LEU A 630 15.57 19.73 -13.96
CA LEU A 630 14.51 19.33 -14.87
C LEU A 630 14.27 20.34 -16.02
N GLY A 631 14.54 21.62 -15.75
CA GLY A 631 14.41 22.72 -16.70
C GLY A 631 12.97 23.16 -16.98
N GLY A 632 12.82 24.39 -17.47
CA GLY A 632 11.51 24.96 -17.81
C GLY A 632 10.70 25.50 -16.65
N TYR A 633 11.33 25.73 -15.49
CA TYR A 633 10.72 26.38 -14.33
C TYR A 633 11.34 27.75 -14.04
N GLY A 634 10.49 28.69 -13.63
CA GLY A 634 10.88 30.00 -13.11
C GLY A 634 10.46 30.17 -11.65
N PHE A 635 11.27 30.88 -10.86
CA PHE A 635 11.04 31.07 -9.43
C PHE A 635 10.76 32.54 -9.14
N ASP A 636 9.48 32.90 -9.03
CA ASP A 636 9.03 34.26 -8.70
C ASP A 636 8.35 34.27 -7.33
N ALA A 637 9.18 34.40 -6.29
CA ALA A 637 8.80 34.30 -4.88
C ALA A 637 7.97 33.03 -4.49
N PRO A 638 8.45 31.80 -4.75
CA PRO A 638 7.79 30.58 -4.30
C PRO A 638 7.50 30.61 -2.79
N GLY A 639 6.30 30.20 -2.41
CA GLY A 639 5.82 30.22 -1.03
C GLY A 639 5.32 31.57 -0.53
N LYS A 640 5.31 32.64 -1.35
CA LYS A 640 4.69 33.92 -0.98
C LYS A 640 3.17 33.76 -0.87
N VAL A 641 2.60 34.18 0.25
CA VAL A 641 1.16 34.10 0.51
C VAL A 641 0.48 35.42 0.14
N VAL A 642 -0.61 35.35 -0.62
CA VAL A 642 -1.46 36.47 -1.02
C VAL A 642 -2.89 36.19 -0.58
N LEU A 643 -3.44 37.00 0.32
CA LEU A 643 -4.84 36.87 0.75
C LEU A 643 -5.77 37.37 -0.38
N ILE A 644 -6.85 36.62 -0.65
CA ILE A 644 -7.77 36.88 -1.78
C ILE A 644 -9.15 37.31 -1.30
#